data_AF-A0A9P5ZFP8-F1
#
_entry.id   AF-A0A9P5ZFP8-F1
#
_cell.length_a   1.000
_cell.length_b   1.000
_cell.length_c   1.000
_cell.angle_alpha   90.00
_cell.angle_beta   90.00
_cell.angle_gamma   90.00
#
_symmetry.space_group_name_H-M   'P 1'
#
loop_
_entity.id
_entity.type
_entity.pdbx_description
1 polymer ?
#
loop_
_entity_poly.entity_id
_entity_poly.type
_entity_poly.pdbx_seq_one_letter_code
_entity_poly.pdbx_strand_id
1 'polypeptide(L)'
;MKDVVTHCLASGPLMFQTKYLTPSTSIDNVHTFAVITPDEILAKPSQLTVFKSWDKHIPFQAWDGLVGALIPQYCQFITSPNVTEIPEPLLSPQQNVILREDGRWGPDDPFRCPQLYQRVYCHHACVLKPVEDQSDPLSILWWTPKVSELETDFAVNHMFTIPDHRLARFQQCLTDLLGRFDKEKASLLSDSNEQWVNILVNQLQIWYNRLSNLTSTAPNVIFLVTEFQRRYLDLRAYVDYMLLVKQKLSSLHPSAKSKFPSPHSFLGAITYDVQVAEDFATTGVPVWLIRDLSEFSSKVRIKALVSLRNMGSSLPVQPFPGVSRSIFVGPSGSLQKYNAIYRYSREHFSSPEPATDFVLPPPPPQPSTHIAGRAHLTKKPRISIVKTDLLKFTPGDHPFWPPMLPAWSSALKSVNTTTNRVVDIWVPGDNGYRFPDPHIFIPPEQGAPSRVCSYFITWHNFGDVICLSQSSSHFKRLSSPQWRELLLLAFKERMTFKENSGAAQRSEDMTKLLRDWATSSKVQFSVQRRITAEFYSETLTLDSLPSTKLARSELYRLCELNFRSDLRALDEYMHQASSSSRRPKPRDELLASCFPEWIMGLEGGDFITISDTDGFRGLAAPTIEERRVYVLQLAKLMSTWCGVPTSISGPATTKSSSIDVESLERDCATFFAQSFFDRFARAPIVPRYLERR
;
A
#
# COMPACT_ATOMS: atom_id res chain seq x y z
N MET A 1 -3.03 -18.73 -0.95
CA MET A 1 -2.89 -18.71 0.53
C MET A 1 -2.85 -20.11 1.17
N LYS A 2 -3.58 -21.14 0.69
CA LYS A 2 -3.41 -22.52 1.21
C LYS A 2 -2.06 -23.18 0.82
N ASP A 3 -1.56 -22.90 -0.39
CA ASP A 3 -0.41 -23.65 -0.91
C ASP A 3 0.97 -23.12 -0.40
N VAL A 4 1.06 -21.84 0.03
CA VAL A 4 2.28 -21.27 0.65
C VAL A 4 2.36 -21.56 2.16
N VAL A 5 1.22 -21.64 2.84
CA VAL A 5 1.16 -22.04 4.26
C VAL A 5 1.60 -23.50 4.45
N THR A 6 1.46 -24.33 3.41
CA THR A 6 1.83 -25.75 3.48
C THR A 6 3.34 -25.98 3.37
N HIS A 7 4.09 -25.11 2.68
CA HIS A 7 5.53 -25.34 2.47
C HIS A 7 6.43 -25.01 3.66
N CYS A 8 5.95 -24.22 4.63
CA CYS A 8 6.63 -24.02 5.92
C CYS A 8 6.35 -25.15 6.95
N LEU A 9 5.48 -26.10 6.63
CA LEU A 9 5.08 -27.22 7.51
C LEU A 9 5.93 -28.49 7.31
N ALA A 10 6.83 -28.53 6.31
CA ALA A 10 7.50 -29.76 5.88
C ALA A 10 8.81 -30.11 6.64
N SER A 11 9.01 -29.59 7.86
CA SER A 11 10.14 -29.98 8.71
C SER A 11 9.59 -30.57 10.01
N GLY A 12 9.25 -31.86 9.96
CA GLY A 12 8.83 -32.61 11.13
C GLY A 12 9.95 -32.70 12.18
N PRO A 13 9.61 -32.94 13.46
CA PRO A 13 10.60 -33.11 14.51
C PRO A 13 11.39 -34.40 14.28
N LEU A 14 12.72 -34.30 14.28
CA LEU A 14 13.60 -35.44 14.47
C LEU A 14 13.30 -36.05 15.84
N MET A 15 12.60 -37.19 15.86
CA MET A 15 12.42 -37.99 17.06
C MET A 15 13.79 -38.48 17.55
N PHE A 16 14.30 -37.88 18.62
CA PHE A 16 15.33 -38.52 19.43
C PHE A 16 14.64 -39.42 20.46
N GLN A 17 14.77 -40.74 20.28
CA GLN A 17 14.42 -41.75 21.28
C GLN A 17 15.32 -41.55 22.51
N THR A 18 14.77 -41.02 23.60
CA THR A 18 15.41 -41.02 24.92
C THR A 18 15.19 -42.39 25.56
N LYS A 19 16.27 -43.17 25.71
CA LYS A 19 16.28 -44.39 26.53
C LYS A 19 16.09 -43.98 28.00
N TYR A 20 15.06 -44.54 28.63
CA TYR A 20 14.85 -44.46 30.07
C TYR A 20 16.04 -45.06 30.81
N LEU A 21 16.75 -44.23 31.59
CA LEU A 21 17.62 -44.69 32.67
C LEU A 21 16.85 -44.54 33.98
N THR A 22 16.67 -45.66 34.68
CA THR A 22 16.09 -45.76 36.01
C THR A 22 16.91 -44.97 37.04
N PRO A 23 16.28 -44.23 37.98
CA PRO A 23 17.01 -43.61 39.07
C PRO A 23 17.20 -44.63 40.22
N SER A 24 18.45 -44.96 40.51
CA SER A 24 18.83 -45.58 41.78
C SER A 24 19.50 -44.55 42.67
N THR A 25 19.18 -44.64 43.96
CA THR A 25 19.79 -44.04 45.15
C THR A 25 19.26 -42.69 45.64
N SER A 26 18.78 -42.78 46.89
CA SER A 26 18.19 -41.80 47.78
C SER A 26 19.15 -40.70 48.20
N ILE A 27 18.67 -39.46 48.22
CA ILE A 27 19.12 -38.45 49.16
C ILE A 27 17.86 -37.75 49.70
N ASP A 28 17.46 -38.15 50.89
CA ASP A 28 16.52 -37.43 51.74
C ASP A 28 17.14 -36.09 52.15
N ASN A 29 16.56 -34.99 51.67
CA ASN A 29 16.48 -33.69 52.35
C ASN A 29 15.66 -32.73 51.47
N VAL A 30 14.34 -32.93 51.47
CA VAL A 30 13.40 -31.98 50.86
C VAL A 30 13.19 -30.85 51.86
N HIS A 31 13.91 -29.73 51.68
CA HIS A 31 13.37 -28.45 52.12
C HIS A 31 12.08 -28.22 51.32
N THR A 32 10.94 -28.41 51.97
CA THR A 32 9.62 -28.04 51.45
C THR A 32 9.60 -26.53 51.29
N PHE A 33 9.99 -26.03 50.12
CA PHE A 33 9.68 -24.67 49.72
C PHE A 33 8.15 -24.56 49.69
N ALA A 34 7.58 -23.70 50.54
CA ALA A 34 6.15 -23.39 50.51
C ALA A 34 5.76 -23.02 49.07
N VAL A 35 4.76 -23.72 48.52
CA VAL A 35 4.23 -23.42 47.19
C VAL A 35 3.51 -22.08 47.31
N ILE A 36 4.16 -21.02 46.80
CA ILE A 36 3.57 -19.68 46.79
C ILE A 36 2.41 -19.70 45.78
N THR A 37 1.22 -19.27 46.21
CA THR A 37 0.05 -19.24 45.34
C THR A 37 0.03 -17.98 44.46
N PRO A 38 -0.65 -18.00 43.29
CA PRO A 38 -0.83 -16.80 42.46
C PRO A 38 -1.41 -15.61 43.25
N ASP A 39 -2.36 -15.86 44.16
CA ASP A 39 -2.98 -14.82 44.99
C ASP A 39 -1.99 -14.18 45.97
N GLU A 40 -1.08 -14.97 46.54
CA GLU A 40 0.00 -14.46 47.40
C GLU A 40 0.97 -13.56 46.62
N ILE A 41 1.30 -13.94 45.37
CA ILE A 41 2.18 -13.14 44.51
C ILE A 41 1.51 -11.83 44.10
N LEU A 42 0.21 -11.86 43.78
CA LEU A 42 -0.56 -10.67 43.45
C LEU A 42 -0.65 -9.71 44.65
N ALA A 43 -0.84 -10.25 45.87
CA ALA A 43 -0.86 -9.45 47.09
C ALA A 43 0.52 -8.90 47.48
N LYS A 44 1.59 -9.65 47.18
CA LYS A 44 2.97 -9.28 47.53
C LYS A 44 3.93 -9.55 46.36
N PRO A 45 4.02 -8.63 45.38
CA PRO A 45 4.85 -8.78 44.18
C PRO A 45 6.31 -9.14 44.43
N SER A 46 6.89 -8.71 45.56
CA SER A 46 8.26 -9.04 45.97
C SER A 46 8.54 -10.55 46.02
N GLN A 47 7.50 -11.39 46.15
CA GLN A 47 7.63 -12.85 46.16
C GLN A 47 8.20 -13.43 44.87
N LEU A 48 8.07 -12.74 43.73
CA LEU A 48 8.72 -13.13 42.47
C LEU A 48 10.26 -13.21 42.56
N THR A 49 10.87 -12.56 43.55
CA THR A 49 12.34 -12.50 43.76
C THR A 49 12.85 -13.28 44.97
N VAL A 50 11.95 -13.99 45.68
CA VAL A 50 12.26 -14.61 46.97
C VAL A 50 13.11 -15.87 46.84
N PHE A 51 13.06 -16.59 45.72
CA PHE A 51 13.89 -17.77 45.47
C PHE A 51 15.33 -17.38 45.10
N LYS A 52 16.12 -17.07 46.13
CA LYS A 52 17.49 -16.51 46.08
C LYS A 52 18.63 -17.55 46.04
N SER A 53 18.42 -18.81 45.67
CA SER A 53 19.57 -19.73 45.51
C SER A 53 20.30 -19.41 44.19
N TRP A 54 21.00 -18.27 44.20
CA TRP A 54 21.83 -17.77 43.12
C TRP A 54 23.17 -18.51 43.20
N ASP A 55 23.14 -19.80 42.88
CA ASP A 55 24.37 -20.52 42.66
C ASP A 55 25.00 -19.97 41.37
N LYS A 56 26.17 -19.32 41.52
CA LYS A 56 26.94 -18.73 40.42
C LYS A 56 27.41 -19.81 39.42
N HIS A 57 27.34 -21.09 39.80
CA HIS A 57 27.70 -22.22 38.96
C HIS A 57 26.54 -22.73 38.08
N ILE A 58 25.28 -22.31 38.30
CA ILE A 58 24.14 -22.73 37.49
C ILE A 58 23.91 -21.70 36.36
N PRO A 59 24.07 -22.09 35.07
CA PRO A 59 23.94 -21.17 33.94
C PRO A 59 22.56 -20.54 33.88
N PHE A 60 22.52 -19.26 33.52
CA PHE A 60 21.31 -18.46 33.39
C PHE A 60 20.51 -18.89 32.15
N GLN A 61 19.25 -19.27 32.32
CA GLN A 61 18.41 -19.85 31.27
C GLN A 61 17.44 -18.82 30.67
N ALA A 62 16.81 -19.17 29.55
CA ALA A 62 15.86 -18.28 28.86
C ALA A 62 14.58 -17.99 29.66
N TRP A 63 14.18 -18.89 30.55
CA TRP A 63 13.04 -18.74 31.45
C TRP A 63 13.38 -18.05 32.78
N ASP A 64 14.66 -17.70 33.00
CA ASP A 64 15.08 -16.83 34.08
C ASP A 64 14.93 -15.34 33.68
N GLY A 65 14.90 -14.44 34.65
CA GLY A 65 14.78 -13.00 34.44
C GLY A 65 15.92 -12.22 35.07
N LEU A 66 16.65 -11.42 34.28
CA LEU A 66 17.42 -10.30 34.83
C LEU A 66 16.46 -9.36 35.55
N VAL A 67 15.30 -9.16 34.94
CA VAL A 67 14.19 -8.41 35.50
C VAL A 67 12.88 -9.17 35.31
N GLY A 68 11.94 -8.93 36.21
CA GLY A 68 10.57 -9.40 36.13
C GLY A 68 9.57 -8.31 36.50
N ALA A 69 8.36 -8.42 35.98
CA ALA A 69 7.23 -7.56 36.34
C ALA A 69 5.93 -8.38 36.38
N LEU A 70 4.97 -7.91 37.16
CA LEU A 70 3.61 -8.49 37.17
C LEU A 70 2.72 -7.81 36.15
N ILE A 71 1.76 -8.59 35.64
CA ILE A 71 0.64 -8.12 34.84
C ILE A 71 -0.65 -8.54 35.56
N PRO A 72 -1.06 -7.81 36.60
CA PRO A 72 -2.12 -8.25 37.51
C PRO A 72 -3.46 -8.48 36.81
N GLN A 73 -3.77 -7.70 35.78
CA GLN A 73 -5.06 -7.76 35.07
C GLN A 73 -5.31 -9.11 34.39
N TYR A 74 -4.24 -9.87 34.09
CA TYR A 74 -4.33 -11.15 33.39
C TYR A 74 -3.80 -12.31 34.23
N CYS A 75 -3.51 -12.12 35.53
CA CYS A 75 -2.86 -13.12 36.38
C CYS A 75 -1.56 -13.68 35.77
N GLN A 76 -0.76 -12.80 35.15
CA GLN A 76 0.46 -13.17 34.44
C GLN A 76 1.68 -12.45 35.01
N PHE A 77 2.85 -12.97 34.71
CA PHE A 77 4.13 -12.30 34.94
C PHE A 77 4.98 -12.33 33.67
N ILE A 78 5.85 -11.34 33.54
CA ILE A 78 6.73 -11.17 32.39
C ILE A 78 8.18 -11.07 32.86
N THR A 79 9.08 -11.78 32.19
CA THR A 79 10.50 -11.82 32.52
C THR A 79 11.36 -11.54 31.29
N SER A 80 12.49 -10.86 31.47
CA SER A 80 13.51 -10.76 30.41
C SER A 80 14.84 -11.35 30.85
N PRO A 81 15.42 -12.27 30.05
CA PRO A 81 16.72 -12.85 30.36
C PRO A 81 17.92 -12.00 29.90
N ASN A 82 17.72 -11.00 29.03
CA ASN A 82 18.82 -10.30 28.36
C ASN A 82 18.68 -8.77 28.30
N VAL A 83 17.61 -8.19 28.83
CA VAL A 83 17.47 -6.73 29.02
C VAL A 83 16.98 -6.38 30.43
N THR A 84 17.19 -5.12 30.83
CA THR A 84 16.93 -4.61 32.19
C THR A 84 15.64 -3.79 32.31
N GLU A 85 14.92 -3.59 31.20
CA GLU A 85 13.64 -2.89 31.16
C GLU A 85 12.57 -3.79 30.58
N ILE A 86 11.32 -3.62 31.01
CA ILE A 86 10.17 -4.38 30.51
C ILE A 86 9.13 -3.40 29.93
N PRO A 87 8.84 -3.45 28.61
CA PRO A 87 7.76 -2.67 28.02
C PRO A 87 6.42 -3.22 28.49
N GLU A 88 5.44 -2.33 28.69
CA GLU A 88 4.06 -2.72 28.94
C GLU A 88 3.48 -3.47 27.72
N PRO A 89 3.10 -4.75 27.84
CA PRO A 89 2.63 -5.53 26.71
C PRO A 89 1.20 -5.12 26.31
N LEU A 90 0.96 -5.00 25.00
CA LEU A 90 -0.38 -4.80 24.45
C LEU A 90 -1.14 -6.13 24.43
N LEU A 91 -1.98 -6.36 25.44
CA LEU A 91 -2.75 -7.60 25.62
C LEU A 91 -4.28 -7.40 25.48
N SER A 92 -4.72 -6.27 24.91
CA SER A 92 -6.15 -5.97 24.81
C SER A 92 -6.88 -6.96 23.89
N PRO A 93 -8.04 -7.50 24.29
CA PRO A 93 -8.88 -8.33 23.41
C PRO A 93 -9.62 -7.50 22.34
N GLN A 94 -9.73 -6.17 22.53
CA GLN A 94 -10.40 -5.23 21.63
C GLN A 94 -9.50 -4.03 21.36
N GLN A 95 -8.35 -4.27 20.74
CA GLN A 95 -7.42 -3.24 20.32
C GLN A 95 -7.96 -2.49 19.10
N ASN A 96 -7.98 -1.15 19.17
CA ASN A 96 -8.36 -0.27 18.07
C ASN A 96 -7.09 0.32 17.44
N VAL A 97 -6.76 -0.11 16.22
CA VAL A 97 -5.62 0.44 15.47
C VAL A 97 -6.07 1.66 14.69
N ILE A 98 -5.43 2.80 14.94
CA ILE A 98 -5.76 4.10 14.37
C ILE A 98 -4.46 4.79 13.93
N LEU A 99 -4.47 5.38 12.73
CA LEU A 99 -3.37 6.20 12.23
C LEU A 99 -3.31 7.51 13.04
N ARG A 100 -2.13 7.85 13.55
CA ARG A 100 -1.89 9.04 14.37
C ARG A 100 -1.35 10.19 13.53
N GLU A 101 -1.42 11.41 14.05
CA GLU A 101 -0.99 12.65 13.36
C GLU A 101 0.45 12.62 12.81
N ASP A 102 1.32 11.77 13.36
CA ASP A 102 2.68 11.58 12.89
C ASP A 102 2.83 10.52 11.79
N GLY A 103 1.72 10.04 11.20
CA GLY A 103 1.70 9.02 10.15
C GLY A 103 1.99 7.59 10.64
N ARG A 104 2.00 7.37 11.96
CA ARG A 104 2.32 6.06 12.57
C ARG A 104 1.13 5.47 13.32
N TRP A 105 1.26 4.23 13.75
CA TRP A 105 0.16 3.45 14.36
C TRP A 105 0.12 3.51 15.89
N GLY A 106 0.81 4.48 16.49
CA GLY A 106 0.94 4.58 17.95
C GLY A 106 1.60 3.32 18.54
N PRO A 107 1.11 2.80 19.70
CA PRO A 107 1.65 1.59 20.31
C PRO A 107 1.58 0.34 19.43
N ASP A 108 0.63 0.31 18.47
CA ASP A 108 0.44 -0.81 17.55
C ASP A 108 1.46 -0.84 16.40
N ASP A 109 2.33 0.17 16.29
CA ASP A 109 3.33 0.25 15.22
C ASP A 109 4.52 -0.69 15.52
N PRO A 110 4.72 -1.78 14.76
CA PRO A 110 5.84 -2.71 14.96
C PRO A 110 7.21 -2.06 14.76
N PHE A 111 7.26 -0.88 14.16
CA PHE A 111 8.51 -0.17 13.89
C PHE A 111 8.86 0.87 14.95
N ARG A 112 8.06 0.96 16.02
CA ARG A 112 8.30 1.84 17.17
C ARG A 112 8.32 1.12 18.50
N CYS A 113 7.46 0.11 18.65
CA CYS A 113 7.24 -0.56 19.92
C CYS A 113 7.43 -2.07 19.76
N PRO A 114 8.04 -2.74 20.75
CA PRO A 114 8.06 -4.20 20.79
C PRO A 114 6.65 -4.76 20.68
N GLN A 115 6.47 -5.76 19.83
CA GLN A 115 5.17 -6.40 19.62
C GLN A 115 5.16 -7.83 20.14
N LEU A 116 3.95 -8.39 20.30
CA LEU A 116 3.79 -9.83 20.45
C LEU A 116 4.37 -10.54 19.22
N TYR A 117 5.21 -11.54 19.47
CA TYR A 117 5.90 -12.30 18.45
C TYR A 117 4.91 -12.97 17.51
N GLN A 118 5.13 -12.78 16.21
CA GLN A 118 4.38 -13.43 15.15
C GLN A 118 5.37 -14.21 14.28
N ARG A 119 5.14 -15.52 14.13
CA ARG A 119 6.03 -16.36 13.31
C ARG A 119 6.15 -15.87 11.86
N VAL A 120 5.05 -15.34 11.30
CA VAL A 120 5.02 -14.78 9.94
C VAL A 120 5.85 -13.50 9.83
N TYR A 121 5.92 -12.70 10.90
CA TYR A 121 6.69 -11.46 10.99
C TYR A 121 7.83 -11.58 12.00
N CYS A 122 8.50 -12.73 12.01
CA CYS A 122 9.50 -13.06 13.02
C CYS A 122 10.67 -12.06 13.05
N HIS A 123 10.97 -11.43 11.91
CA HIS A 123 12.00 -10.42 11.78
C HIS A 123 11.66 -9.08 12.45
N HIS A 124 10.40 -8.81 12.81
CA HIS A 124 10.04 -7.57 13.52
C HIS A 124 10.80 -7.41 14.85
N ALA A 125 11.23 -8.52 15.46
CA ALA A 125 12.07 -8.50 16.65
C ALA A 125 13.42 -7.80 16.42
N CYS A 126 13.91 -7.80 15.18
CA CYS A 126 15.17 -7.19 14.75
C CYS A 126 14.99 -5.78 14.15
N VAL A 127 13.85 -5.12 14.36
CA VAL A 127 13.71 -3.70 14.00
C VAL A 127 14.63 -2.87 14.89
N LEU A 128 15.37 -1.94 14.28
CA LEU A 128 16.28 -1.04 14.99
C LEU A 128 15.53 -0.06 15.90
N LYS A 129 16.11 0.20 17.08
CA LYS A 129 15.74 1.32 17.94
C LYS A 129 16.20 2.64 17.32
N PRO A 130 15.54 3.76 17.66
CA PRO A 130 16.01 5.09 17.32
C PRO A 130 17.46 5.31 17.74
N VAL A 131 18.26 5.86 16.82
CA VAL A 131 19.61 6.34 17.15
C VAL A 131 19.52 7.63 17.96
N GLU A 132 20.33 7.75 19.01
CA GLU A 132 20.37 8.95 19.85
C GLU A 132 21.16 10.09 19.19
N ASP A 133 22.19 9.74 18.42
CA ASP A 133 23.04 10.70 17.72
C ASP A 133 22.37 11.17 16.40
N GLN A 134 22.09 12.47 16.33
CA GLN A 134 21.50 13.09 15.14
C GLN A 134 22.47 13.15 13.96
N SER A 135 23.78 13.04 14.20
CA SER A 135 24.81 12.99 13.15
C SER A 135 24.92 11.62 12.48
N ASP A 136 24.32 10.58 13.07
CA ASP A 136 24.25 9.25 12.47
C ASP A 136 23.49 9.34 11.12
N PRO A 137 24.05 8.77 10.03
CA PRO A 137 23.36 8.73 8.73
C PRO A 137 21.93 8.20 8.81
N LEU A 138 21.68 7.20 9.67
CA LEU A 138 20.39 6.56 9.88
C LEU A 138 19.41 7.40 10.70
N SER A 139 19.82 8.53 11.30
CA SER A 139 18.91 9.36 12.11
C SER A 139 17.69 9.86 11.34
N ILE A 140 17.80 9.96 10.01
CA ILE A 140 16.69 10.30 9.10
C ILE A 140 15.53 9.28 9.17
N LEU A 141 15.78 8.05 9.60
CA LEU A 141 14.76 7.00 9.72
C LEU A 141 13.78 7.23 10.88
N TRP A 142 14.10 8.13 11.80
CA TRP A 142 13.22 8.52 12.92
C TRP A 142 12.84 10.00 12.90
N TRP A 143 13.22 10.72 11.84
CA TRP A 143 12.77 12.09 11.62
C TRP A 143 11.25 12.12 11.37
N THR A 144 10.57 13.08 11.98
CA THR A 144 9.14 13.34 11.71
C THR A 144 9.04 14.76 11.18
N PRO A 145 8.65 14.96 9.91
CA PRO A 145 8.64 16.28 9.29
C PRO A 145 7.68 17.22 10.00
N LYS A 146 8.11 18.47 10.22
CA LYS A 146 7.22 19.57 10.57
C LYS A 146 6.84 20.34 9.32
N VAL A 147 5.64 20.92 9.30
CA VAL A 147 5.17 21.74 8.15
C VAL A 147 6.15 22.85 7.79
N SER A 148 6.80 23.46 8.79
CA SER A 148 7.81 24.51 8.61
C SER A 148 9.13 24.04 7.98
N GLU A 149 9.37 22.73 7.95
CA GLU A 149 10.58 22.11 7.38
C GLU A 149 10.35 21.58 5.97
N LEU A 150 9.12 21.66 5.46
CA LEU A 150 8.76 21.21 4.12
C LEU A 150 8.91 22.35 3.12
N GLU A 151 9.26 21.99 1.88
CA GLU A 151 9.29 22.95 0.78
C GLU A 151 7.91 23.05 0.16
N THR A 152 7.44 24.26 -0.09
CA THR A 152 6.18 24.48 -0.80
C THR A 152 6.40 24.31 -2.29
N ASP A 153 5.58 23.48 -2.94
CA ASP A 153 5.56 23.44 -4.38
C ASP A 153 5.04 24.78 -4.91
N PHE A 154 5.87 25.41 -5.73
CA PHE A 154 5.63 26.76 -6.18
C PHE A 154 4.35 26.90 -7.03
N ALA A 155 3.77 25.82 -7.57
CA ALA A 155 2.55 25.87 -8.38
C ALA A 155 1.25 25.89 -7.55
N VAL A 156 1.28 25.36 -6.33
CA VAL A 156 0.10 25.12 -5.50
C VAL A 156 0.39 25.45 -4.03
N ASN A 157 -0.24 26.51 -3.51
CA ASN A 157 -0.18 26.81 -2.07
C ASN A 157 -0.62 25.57 -1.25
N HIS A 158 0.10 25.25 -0.17
CA HIS A 158 -0.16 24.12 0.75
C HIS A 158 0.01 22.71 0.17
N MET A 159 0.66 22.60 -0.98
CA MET A 159 1.32 21.37 -1.42
C MET A 159 2.80 21.44 -1.10
N PHE A 160 3.34 20.31 -0.66
CA PHE A 160 4.65 20.21 -0.08
C PHE A 160 5.45 19.08 -0.71
N THR A 161 6.75 19.31 -0.82
CA THR A 161 7.77 18.32 -1.12
C THR A 161 8.76 18.23 0.03
N ILE A 162 9.63 17.23 -0.04
CA ILE A 162 10.74 17.09 0.90
C ILE A 162 11.94 17.87 0.36
N PRO A 163 12.62 18.65 1.22
CA PRO A 163 13.83 19.34 0.82
C PRO A 163 14.90 18.40 0.24
N ASP A 164 15.59 18.84 -0.80
CA ASP A 164 16.62 18.03 -1.50
C ASP A 164 17.66 17.43 -0.56
N HIS A 165 18.10 18.20 0.44
CA HIS A 165 19.08 17.73 1.42
C HIS A 165 18.56 16.57 2.30
N ARG A 166 17.25 16.51 2.56
CA ARG A 166 16.61 15.38 3.28
C ARG A 166 16.41 14.21 2.34
N LEU A 167 15.99 14.48 1.10
CA LEU A 167 15.79 13.46 0.09
C LEU A 167 17.11 12.71 -0.22
N ALA A 168 18.22 13.44 -0.33
CA ALA A 168 19.55 12.88 -0.50
C ALA A 168 19.95 11.91 0.64
N ARG A 169 19.57 12.21 1.89
CA ARG A 169 19.81 11.30 3.03
C ARG A 169 18.99 10.02 2.94
N PHE A 170 17.73 10.10 2.51
CA PHE A 170 16.91 8.91 2.26
C PHE A 170 17.46 8.08 1.09
N GLN A 171 17.91 8.73 0.02
CA GLN A 171 18.55 8.08 -1.12
C GLN A 171 19.82 7.34 -0.72
N GLN A 172 20.65 7.97 0.13
CA GLN A 172 21.86 7.34 0.66
C GLN A 172 21.50 6.10 1.47
N CYS A 173 20.55 6.21 2.41
CA CYS A 173 20.09 5.04 3.18
C CYS A 173 19.63 3.91 2.26
N LEU A 174 18.77 4.21 1.28
CA LEU A 174 18.28 3.26 0.29
C LEU A 174 19.44 2.55 -0.43
N THR A 175 20.39 3.32 -0.96
CA THR A 175 21.54 2.80 -1.70
C THR A 175 22.40 1.89 -0.83
N ASP A 176 22.67 2.30 0.41
CA ASP A 176 23.48 1.53 1.34
C ASP A 176 22.81 0.20 1.73
N LEU A 177 21.49 0.22 1.98
CA LEU A 177 20.75 -0.98 2.33
C LEU A 177 20.66 -1.96 1.16
N LEU A 178 20.35 -1.48 -0.05
CA LEU A 178 20.31 -2.32 -1.25
C LEU A 178 21.70 -2.87 -1.58
N GLY A 179 22.74 -2.05 -1.48
CA GLY A 179 24.12 -2.50 -1.67
C GLY A 179 24.58 -3.53 -0.64
N ARG A 180 24.09 -3.45 0.61
CA ARG A 180 24.30 -4.50 1.62
C ARG A 180 23.54 -5.77 1.26
N PHE A 181 22.26 -5.65 0.91
CA PHE A 181 21.44 -6.78 0.50
C PHE A 181 22.06 -7.53 -0.68
N ASP A 182 22.53 -6.81 -1.72
CA ASP A 182 23.16 -7.43 -2.89
C ASP A 182 24.44 -8.21 -2.57
N LYS A 183 25.21 -7.77 -1.57
CA LYS A 183 26.40 -8.48 -1.09
C LYS A 183 26.03 -9.76 -0.33
N GLU A 184 24.94 -9.73 0.41
CA GLU A 184 24.55 -10.80 1.33
C GLU A 184 23.52 -11.77 0.70
N LYS A 185 22.89 -11.41 -0.43
CA LYS A 185 21.77 -12.16 -1.03
C LYS A 185 22.08 -13.64 -1.27
N ALA A 186 23.27 -13.96 -1.75
CA ALA A 186 23.66 -15.35 -2.04
C ALA A 186 23.71 -16.23 -0.77
N SER A 187 23.96 -15.62 0.40
CA SER A 187 23.93 -16.30 1.71
C SER A 187 22.56 -16.28 2.39
N LEU A 188 21.71 -15.32 2.00
CA LEU A 188 20.40 -15.07 2.61
C LEU A 188 19.27 -15.86 1.94
N LEU A 189 19.41 -16.16 0.65
CA LEU A 189 18.34 -16.68 -0.19
C LEU A 189 18.47 -18.20 -0.38
N SER A 190 17.50 -18.93 0.17
CA SER A 190 17.05 -20.20 -0.41
C SER A 190 15.96 -19.91 -1.44
N ASP A 191 15.71 -20.83 -2.38
CA ASP A 191 14.63 -20.72 -3.39
C ASP A 191 13.26 -20.36 -2.78
N SER A 192 13.02 -20.76 -1.52
CA SER A 192 11.77 -20.49 -0.80
C SER A 192 11.60 -19.04 -0.30
N ASN A 193 12.69 -18.30 -0.09
CA ASN A 193 12.67 -16.98 0.58
C ASN A 193 12.89 -15.82 -0.40
N GLU A 194 13.42 -16.10 -1.59
CA GLU A 194 13.72 -15.10 -2.62
C GLU A 194 12.50 -14.25 -3.00
N GLN A 195 11.34 -14.89 -3.15
CA GLN A 195 10.12 -14.18 -3.47
C GLN A 195 9.79 -13.12 -2.43
N TRP A 196 9.91 -13.44 -1.13
CA TRP A 196 9.57 -12.53 -0.02
C TRP A 196 10.50 -11.32 0.07
N VAL A 197 11.79 -11.51 -0.15
CA VAL A 197 12.74 -10.39 -0.07
C VAL A 197 12.62 -9.46 -1.25
N ASN A 198 12.40 -10.01 -2.45
CA ASN A 198 12.15 -9.21 -3.64
C ASN A 198 10.91 -8.32 -3.49
N ILE A 199 9.91 -8.74 -2.70
CA ILE A 199 8.79 -7.87 -2.31
C ILE A 199 9.28 -6.66 -1.54
N LEU A 200 10.03 -6.89 -0.45
CA LEU A 200 10.45 -5.84 0.48
C LEU A 200 11.34 -4.83 -0.23
N VAL A 201 12.24 -5.31 -1.09
CA VAL A 201 13.10 -4.49 -1.97
C VAL A 201 12.25 -3.62 -2.91
N ASN A 202 11.32 -4.24 -3.66
CA ASN A 202 10.46 -3.52 -4.59
C ASN A 202 9.62 -2.45 -3.86
N GLN A 203 9.09 -2.79 -2.68
CA GLN A 203 8.29 -1.86 -1.88
C GLN A 203 9.09 -0.67 -1.40
N LEU A 204 10.30 -0.90 -0.88
CA LEU A 204 11.18 0.17 -0.48
C LEU A 204 11.48 1.13 -1.66
N GLN A 205 11.74 0.60 -2.85
CA GLN A 205 11.96 1.41 -4.06
C GLN A 205 10.71 2.17 -4.50
N ILE A 206 9.53 1.55 -4.47
CA ILE A 206 8.25 2.21 -4.80
C ILE A 206 8.00 3.39 -3.86
N TRP A 207 8.14 3.18 -2.55
CA TRP A 207 7.90 4.24 -1.58
C TRP A 207 8.96 5.34 -1.64
N TYR A 208 10.21 5.02 -1.98
CA TYR A 208 11.20 6.05 -2.30
C TYR A 208 10.79 6.88 -3.52
N ASN A 209 10.37 6.24 -4.61
CA ASN A 209 9.92 6.94 -5.80
C ASN A 209 8.70 7.83 -5.52
N ARG A 210 7.77 7.38 -4.66
CA ARG A 210 6.65 8.21 -4.21
C ARG A 210 7.13 9.40 -3.40
N LEU A 211 8.03 9.15 -2.44
CA LEU A 211 8.61 10.18 -1.58
C LEU A 211 9.35 11.26 -2.38
N SER A 212 10.04 10.87 -3.46
CA SER A 212 10.86 11.77 -4.28
C SER A 212 10.07 12.55 -5.33
N ASN A 213 8.93 12.02 -5.80
CA ASN A 213 8.23 12.58 -6.96
C ASN A 213 6.82 13.08 -6.67
N LEU A 214 6.16 12.66 -5.58
CA LEU A 214 4.80 13.10 -5.28
C LEU A 214 4.83 14.40 -4.48
N THR A 215 4.28 15.46 -5.07
CA THR A 215 3.90 16.62 -4.28
C THR A 215 2.56 16.31 -3.59
N SER A 216 2.44 16.59 -2.28
CA SER A 216 1.19 16.31 -1.55
C SER A 216 0.90 17.27 -0.41
N THR A 217 -0.21 17.05 0.30
CA THR A 217 -0.54 17.82 1.52
C THR A 217 0.49 17.51 2.61
N ALA A 218 0.69 18.41 3.58
CA ALA A 218 1.64 18.16 4.66
C ALA A 218 1.38 16.84 5.43
N PRO A 219 0.13 16.47 5.79
CA PRO A 219 -0.15 15.15 6.35
C PRO A 219 0.28 14.00 5.44
N ASN A 220 0.01 14.09 4.14
CA ASN A 220 0.38 13.03 3.19
C ASN A 220 1.90 12.93 3.00
N VAL A 221 2.63 14.05 3.04
CA VAL A 221 4.11 14.04 3.04
C VAL A 221 4.64 13.36 4.31
N ILE A 222 4.06 13.66 5.48
CA ILE A 222 4.40 12.95 6.72
C ILE A 222 4.14 11.45 6.55
N PHE A 223 3.00 11.08 5.98
CA PHE A 223 2.67 9.68 5.70
C PHE A 223 3.68 9.01 4.75
N LEU A 224 4.03 9.66 3.64
CA LEU A 224 5.05 9.18 2.68
C LEU A 224 6.40 8.95 3.36
N VAL A 225 6.85 9.89 4.21
CA VAL A 225 8.08 9.74 4.99
C VAL A 225 7.99 8.52 5.89
N THR A 226 6.90 8.40 6.65
CA THR A 226 6.75 7.30 7.61
C THR A 226 6.64 5.94 6.92
N GLU A 227 6.04 5.86 5.74
CA GLU A 227 5.99 4.62 4.96
C GLU A 227 7.34 4.24 4.39
N PHE A 228 8.11 5.19 3.85
CA PHE A 228 9.50 4.90 3.45
C PHE A 228 10.32 4.38 4.63
N GLN A 229 10.27 5.06 5.78
CA GLN A 229 10.97 4.65 7.00
C GLN A 229 10.55 3.23 7.43
N ARG A 230 9.24 2.96 7.37
CA ARG A 230 8.67 1.65 7.65
C ARG A 230 9.22 0.57 6.73
N ARG A 231 9.18 0.77 5.41
CA ARG A 231 9.71 -0.19 4.43
C ARG A 231 11.21 -0.43 4.61
N TYR A 232 11.96 0.64 4.92
CA TYR A 232 13.39 0.54 5.17
C TYR A 232 13.67 -0.34 6.37
N LEU A 233 13.03 -0.04 7.51
CA LEU A 233 13.21 -0.78 8.75
C LEU A 233 12.74 -2.24 8.61
N ASP A 234 11.70 -2.50 7.81
CA ASP A 234 11.20 -3.85 7.51
C ASP A 234 12.23 -4.70 6.76
N LEU A 235 12.74 -4.20 5.62
CA LEU A 235 13.80 -4.89 4.87
C LEU A 235 15.07 -5.05 5.70
N ARG A 236 15.47 -4.01 6.43
CA ARG A 236 16.66 -4.03 7.28
C ARG A 236 16.53 -5.07 8.39
N ALA A 237 15.40 -5.11 9.07
CA ALA A 237 15.12 -6.08 10.13
C ALA A 237 15.10 -7.50 9.59
N TYR A 238 14.56 -7.71 8.38
CA TYR A 238 14.59 -9.02 7.72
C TYR A 238 16.02 -9.49 7.44
N VAL A 239 16.85 -8.65 6.83
CA VAL A 239 18.27 -8.96 6.56
C VAL A 239 19.00 -9.28 7.86
N ASP A 240 18.84 -8.44 8.89
CA ASP A 240 19.49 -8.64 10.18
C ASP A 240 18.99 -9.93 10.86
N TYR A 241 17.69 -10.24 10.83
CA TYR A 241 17.12 -11.48 11.39
C TYR A 241 17.71 -12.74 10.73
N MET A 242 17.82 -12.75 9.40
CA MET A 242 18.35 -13.91 8.68
C MET A 242 19.82 -14.17 9.00
N LEU A 243 20.63 -13.11 9.11
CA LEU A 243 22.06 -13.23 9.41
C LEU A 243 22.35 -13.46 10.90
N LEU A 244 21.56 -12.86 11.79
CA LEU A 244 21.80 -12.94 13.23
C LEU A 244 21.15 -14.15 13.87
N VAL A 245 19.88 -14.40 13.56
CA VAL A 245 19.09 -15.41 14.25
C VAL A 245 19.17 -16.71 13.49
N LYS A 246 18.74 -16.74 12.22
CA LYS A 246 18.69 -17.98 11.45
C LYS A 246 20.07 -18.60 11.22
N GLN A 247 21.05 -17.81 10.82
CA GLN A 247 22.40 -18.33 10.57
C GLN A 247 23.07 -18.83 11.86
N LYS A 248 22.99 -18.08 12.97
CA LYS A 248 23.57 -18.53 14.25
C LYS A 248 22.92 -19.81 14.76
N LEU A 249 21.59 -19.91 14.74
CA LEU A 249 20.88 -21.12 15.20
C LEU A 249 21.12 -22.33 14.29
N SER A 250 21.41 -22.12 13.00
CA SER A 250 21.68 -23.21 12.05
C SER A 250 23.15 -23.64 12.03
N SER A 251 24.07 -22.86 12.62
CA SER A 251 25.50 -23.15 12.58
C SER A 251 25.93 -23.98 13.78
N LEU A 252 26.48 -25.17 13.53
CA LEU A 252 27.07 -26.06 14.55
C LEU A 252 28.33 -25.46 15.22
N HIS A 253 28.90 -24.40 14.66
CA HIS A 253 30.00 -23.63 15.21
C HIS A 253 29.79 -22.14 14.89
N PRO A 254 29.60 -21.26 15.88
CA PRO A 254 29.46 -19.83 15.64
C PRO A 254 30.80 -19.27 15.15
N SER A 255 30.90 -18.93 13.86
CA SER A 255 32.09 -18.28 13.32
C SER A 255 32.15 -16.83 13.80
N ALA A 256 33.30 -16.48 14.37
CA ALA A 256 33.60 -15.16 14.89
C ALA A 256 33.80 -14.15 13.75
N LYS A 257 33.41 -12.88 14.02
CA LYS A 257 33.79 -11.63 13.30
C LYS A 257 32.84 -11.08 12.22
N SER A 258 31.52 -11.11 12.44
CA SER A 258 30.63 -10.19 11.71
C SER A 258 30.35 -8.91 12.52
N LYS A 259 30.41 -7.74 11.86
CA LYS A 259 30.03 -6.43 12.39
C LYS A 259 28.50 -6.27 12.44
N PHE A 260 27.82 -7.13 13.19
CA PHE A 260 26.39 -6.96 13.39
C PHE A 260 26.10 -5.85 14.41
N PRO A 261 24.93 -5.19 14.33
CA PRO A 261 24.48 -4.28 15.38
C PRO A 261 24.53 -4.97 16.74
N SER A 262 24.84 -4.19 17.78
CA SER A 262 24.82 -4.71 19.15
C SER A 262 23.42 -5.30 19.43
N PRO A 263 23.33 -6.47 20.09
CA PRO A 263 22.11 -7.01 20.71
C PRO A 263 21.13 -5.96 21.24
N HIS A 264 21.64 -4.90 21.87
CA HIS A 264 20.82 -3.85 22.48
C HIS A 264 20.18 -2.86 21.50
N SER A 265 20.57 -2.88 20.23
CA SER A 265 20.10 -1.96 19.17
C SER A 265 18.73 -2.31 18.62
N PHE A 266 18.15 -3.47 18.94
CA PHE A 266 16.84 -3.90 18.43
C PHE A 266 15.70 -3.59 19.40
N LEU A 267 14.48 -3.42 18.85
CA LEU A 267 13.24 -3.30 19.62
C LEU A 267 12.98 -4.59 20.41
N GLY A 268 13.19 -5.76 19.81
CA GLY A 268 12.91 -7.04 20.44
C GLY A 268 11.47 -7.51 20.31
N ALA A 269 11.15 -8.62 20.97
CA ALA A 269 9.84 -9.24 20.91
C ALA A 269 9.30 -9.67 22.27
N ILE A 270 7.99 -9.56 22.42
CA ILE A 270 7.25 -10.11 23.57
C ILE A 270 6.68 -11.45 23.12
N THR A 271 6.86 -12.53 23.89
CA THR A 271 6.44 -13.87 23.47
C THR A 271 5.84 -14.66 24.63
N TYR A 272 4.96 -15.60 24.29
CA TYR A 272 4.52 -16.67 25.19
C TYR A 272 5.32 -17.97 24.96
N ASP A 273 6.09 -18.03 23.88
CA ASP A 273 6.85 -19.20 23.46
C ASP A 273 8.26 -19.20 24.08
N VAL A 274 8.53 -20.20 24.91
CA VAL A 274 9.82 -20.38 25.60
C VAL A 274 10.96 -20.61 24.60
N GLN A 275 10.72 -21.32 23.50
CA GLN A 275 11.73 -21.59 22.50
C GLN A 275 12.14 -20.29 21.78
N VAL A 276 11.17 -19.42 21.47
CA VAL A 276 11.46 -18.09 20.91
C VAL A 276 12.26 -17.24 21.90
N ALA A 277 11.92 -17.31 23.19
CA ALA A 277 12.67 -16.61 24.23
C ALA A 277 14.13 -17.12 24.31
N GLU A 278 14.35 -18.42 24.19
CA GLU A 278 15.68 -19.02 24.18
C GLU A 278 16.50 -18.65 22.96
N ASP A 279 15.91 -18.77 21.77
CA ASP A 279 16.52 -18.39 20.50
C ASP A 279 16.97 -16.92 20.51
N PHE A 280 16.11 -16.03 20.99
CA PHE A 280 16.39 -14.59 21.02
C PHE A 280 17.38 -14.23 22.12
N ALA A 281 17.26 -14.83 23.31
CA ALA A 281 18.24 -14.65 24.38
C ALA A 281 19.65 -15.08 23.93
N THR A 282 19.76 -16.24 23.27
CA THR A 282 21.02 -16.81 22.78
C THR A 282 21.64 -15.96 21.67
N THR A 283 20.81 -15.40 20.80
CA THR A 283 21.28 -14.58 19.67
C THR A 283 21.53 -13.11 20.05
N GLY A 284 21.06 -12.69 21.22
CA GLY A 284 21.15 -11.32 21.76
C GLY A 284 19.97 -10.42 21.37
N VAL A 285 18.95 -10.92 20.70
CA VAL A 285 17.75 -10.13 20.40
C VAL A 285 16.97 -9.90 21.70
N PRO A 286 16.61 -8.65 22.07
CA PRO A 286 15.84 -8.39 23.29
C PRO A 286 14.53 -9.16 23.31
N VAL A 287 14.24 -9.84 24.41
CA VAL A 287 13.05 -10.68 24.52
C VAL A 287 12.42 -10.61 25.89
N TRP A 288 11.09 -10.69 25.90
CA TRP A 288 10.27 -10.71 27.11
C TRP A 288 9.30 -11.88 27.05
N LEU A 289 9.43 -12.82 27.99
CA LEU A 289 8.60 -14.01 28.09
C LEU A 289 7.45 -13.77 29.06
N ILE A 290 6.21 -13.85 28.57
CA ILE A 290 4.99 -13.82 29.39
C ILE A 290 4.61 -15.24 29.77
N ARG A 291 4.27 -15.46 31.04
CA ARG A 291 3.77 -16.74 31.58
C ARG A 291 2.62 -16.52 32.54
N ASP A 292 1.77 -17.53 32.67
CA ASP A 292 0.73 -17.56 33.69
C ASP A 292 1.36 -17.66 35.09
N LEU A 293 0.79 -16.98 36.09
CA LEU A 293 1.31 -17.06 37.47
C LEU A 293 1.30 -18.48 38.04
N SER A 294 0.41 -19.36 37.55
CA SER A 294 0.41 -20.79 37.91
C SER A 294 1.65 -21.55 37.45
N GLU A 295 2.38 -21.04 36.44
CA GLU A 295 3.65 -21.60 35.97
C GLU A 295 4.85 -21.13 36.81
N PHE A 296 4.66 -20.16 37.70
CA PHE A 296 5.73 -19.69 38.58
C PHE A 296 6.11 -20.81 39.56
N SER A 297 7.40 -21.12 39.60
CA SER A 297 7.94 -22.16 40.49
C SER A 297 9.25 -21.69 41.11
N SER A 298 9.68 -22.39 42.17
CA SER A 298 10.97 -22.15 42.83
C SER A 298 12.19 -22.31 41.92
N LYS A 299 12.00 -22.85 40.70
CA LYS A 299 13.06 -23.02 39.69
C LYS A 299 13.26 -21.78 38.81
N VAL A 300 12.32 -20.83 38.82
CA VAL A 300 12.42 -19.59 38.03
C VAL A 300 13.16 -18.53 38.83
N ARG A 301 14.29 -18.05 38.32
CA ARG A 301 15.11 -17.05 39.02
C ARG A 301 14.88 -15.66 38.43
N ILE A 302 14.46 -14.71 39.25
CA ILE A 302 14.28 -13.30 38.85
C ILE A 302 15.20 -12.43 39.72
N LYS A 303 16.13 -11.69 39.12
CA LYS A 303 17.14 -10.91 39.90
C LYS A 303 16.55 -9.63 40.50
N ALA A 304 15.69 -8.94 39.75
CA ALA A 304 15.09 -7.67 40.19
C ALA A 304 13.67 -7.52 39.68
N LEU A 305 12.84 -6.83 40.45
CA LEU A 305 11.53 -6.38 39.99
C LEU A 305 11.62 -4.98 39.40
N VAL A 306 10.93 -4.79 38.28
CA VAL A 306 10.82 -3.50 37.61
C VAL A 306 9.36 -3.17 37.35
N SER A 307 9.07 -1.88 37.19
CA SER A 307 7.76 -1.43 36.73
C SER A 307 7.65 -1.59 35.22
N LEU A 308 6.44 -1.90 34.74
CA LEU A 308 6.15 -1.92 33.30
C LEU A 308 6.31 -0.50 32.74
N ARG A 309 7.09 -0.38 31.67
CA ARG A 309 7.33 0.89 30.99
C ARG A 309 6.23 1.13 29.96
N ASN A 310 5.37 2.11 30.21
CA ASN A 310 4.34 2.51 29.25
C ASN A 310 4.97 3.28 28.07
N MET A 311 5.24 2.56 26.99
CA MET A 311 5.82 3.12 25.77
C MET A 311 4.83 4.03 25.01
N GLY A 312 3.53 3.93 25.26
CA GLY A 312 2.49 4.73 24.61
C GLY A 312 2.37 6.17 25.13
N SER A 313 2.82 6.42 26.36
CA SER A 313 2.70 7.73 27.05
C SER A 313 3.39 8.89 26.31
N SER A 314 4.44 8.62 25.53
CA SER A 314 5.17 9.61 24.73
C SER A 314 4.75 9.64 23.26
N LEU A 315 3.77 8.82 22.86
CA LEU A 315 3.34 8.71 21.46
C LEU A 315 2.17 9.66 21.17
N PRO A 316 2.08 10.20 19.94
CA PRO A 316 0.95 11.01 19.53
C PRO A 316 -0.37 10.24 19.66
N VAL A 317 -1.36 10.87 20.30
CA VAL A 317 -2.69 10.28 20.52
C VAL A 317 -3.70 10.78 19.48
N GLN A 318 -3.47 11.96 18.91
CA GLN A 318 -4.43 12.55 17.97
C GLN A 318 -4.52 11.74 16.67
N PRO A 319 -5.74 11.56 16.12
CA PRO A 319 -5.94 10.84 14.87
C PRO A 319 -5.35 11.64 13.70
N PHE A 320 -4.91 10.92 12.67
CA PHE A 320 -4.40 11.53 11.45
C PHE A 320 -5.49 12.40 10.78
N PRO A 321 -5.14 13.58 10.25
CA PRO A 321 -6.14 14.49 9.67
C PRO A 321 -7.02 13.82 8.60
N GLY A 322 -8.34 13.80 8.83
CA GLY A 322 -9.30 13.19 7.90
C GLY A 322 -9.51 11.68 8.07
N VAL A 323 -8.78 11.03 8.98
CA VAL A 323 -8.89 9.60 9.27
C VAL A 323 -9.37 9.43 10.70
N SER A 324 -10.67 9.15 10.88
CA SER A 324 -11.27 8.98 12.21
C SER A 324 -11.61 7.52 12.55
N ARG A 325 -11.45 6.60 11.59
CA ARG A 325 -11.88 5.20 11.73
C ARG A 325 -10.71 4.29 12.04
N SER A 326 -10.98 3.28 12.87
CA SER A 326 -10.03 2.21 13.13
C SER A 326 -9.96 1.27 11.92
N ILE A 327 -8.74 0.92 11.52
CA ILE A 327 -8.49 -0.02 10.42
C ILE A 327 -8.59 -1.48 10.89
N PHE A 328 -8.54 -1.71 12.20
CA PHE A 328 -8.63 -3.03 12.81
C PHE A 328 -9.14 -2.91 14.24
N VAL A 329 -10.17 -3.72 14.55
CA VAL A 329 -10.70 -3.92 15.90
C VAL A 329 -10.62 -5.41 16.22
N GLY A 330 -9.86 -5.77 17.24
CA GLY A 330 -9.70 -7.17 17.67
C GLY A 330 -8.51 -7.38 18.60
N PRO A 331 -8.13 -8.64 18.88
CA PRO A 331 -7.05 -8.94 19.81
C PRO A 331 -5.69 -8.34 19.37
N SER A 332 -4.93 -7.77 20.31
CA SER A 332 -3.63 -7.14 20.03
C SER A 332 -2.60 -8.06 19.35
N GLY A 333 -2.67 -9.37 19.63
CA GLY A 333 -1.82 -10.42 19.04
C GLY A 333 -2.36 -11.01 17.72
N SER A 334 -3.37 -10.40 17.11
CA SER A 334 -3.97 -10.87 15.87
C SER A 334 -3.08 -10.61 14.66
N LEU A 335 -2.84 -11.62 13.82
CA LEU A 335 -2.10 -11.46 12.56
C LEU A 335 -2.81 -10.47 11.61
N GLN A 336 -4.14 -10.42 11.68
CA GLN A 336 -4.98 -9.55 10.86
C GLN A 336 -4.71 -8.07 11.14
N LYS A 337 -4.18 -7.72 12.31
CA LYS A 337 -3.73 -6.36 12.66
C LYS A 337 -2.67 -5.86 11.68
N TYR A 338 -1.64 -6.67 11.46
CA TYR A 338 -0.54 -6.34 10.55
C TYR A 338 -1.05 -6.26 9.12
N ASN A 339 -1.86 -7.23 8.69
CA ASN A 339 -2.47 -7.21 7.35
C ASN A 339 -3.27 -5.91 7.10
N ALA A 340 -4.00 -5.42 8.09
CA ALA A 340 -4.74 -4.16 8.00
C ALA A 340 -3.79 -2.96 7.86
N ILE A 341 -2.69 -2.91 8.62
CA ILE A 341 -1.66 -1.85 8.51
C ILE A 341 -1.11 -1.81 7.08
N TYR A 342 -0.66 -2.96 6.56
CA TYR A 342 -0.08 -3.06 5.23
C TYR A 342 -1.09 -2.79 4.11
N ARG A 343 -2.36 -3.19 4.29
CA ARG A 343 -3.44 -2.89 3.35
C ARG A 343 -3.71 -1.38 3.31
N TYR A 344 -3.80 -0.73 4.47
CA TYR A 344 -4.05 0.70 4.54
C TYR A 344 -2.99 1.51 3.79
N SER A 345 -1.70 1.13 3.88
CA SER A 345 -0.62 1.77 3.11
C SER A 345 -0.88 1.79 1.59
N ARG A 346 -1.58 0.78 1.05
CA ARG A 346 -1.94 0.70 -0.38
C ARG A 346 -3.12 1.60 -0.72
N GLU A 347 -4.14 1.54 0.13
CA GLU A 347 -5.42 2.19 -0.10
C GLU A 347 -5.40 3.69 0.25
N HIS A 348 -4.42 4.14 1.03
CA HIS A 348 -4.37 5.54 1.51
C HIS A 348 -4.45 6.58 0.38
N PHE A 349 -3.83 6.29 -0.76
CA PHE A 349 -3.94 7.14 -1.95
C PHE A 349 -5.05 6.69 -2.90
N SER A 350 -5.52 5.45 -2.80
CA SER A 350 -6.46 4.82 -3.71
C SER A 350 -7.92 4.87 -3.22
N SER A 351 -8.66 5.95 -3.54
CA SER A 351 -10.13 6.15 -3.41
C SER A 351 -10.77 5.85 -2.03
N PRO A 352 -11.70 6.68 -1.52
CA PRO A 352 -12.38 6.39 -0.27
C PRO A 352 -13.27 5.17 -0.49
N GLU A 353 -13.30 4.27 0.49
CA GLU A 353 -14.49 3.43 0.67
C GLU A 353 -15.70 4.38 0.64
N PRO A 354 -16.78 4.04 -0.10
CA PRO A 354 -17.98 4.85 -0.07
C PRO A 354 -18.37 5.07 1.38
N ALA A 355 -18.46 6.34 1.78
CA ALA A 355 -19.03 6.72 3.05
C ALA A 355 -20.41 6.06 3.13
N THR A 356 -20.49 4.95 3.84
CA THR A 356 -21.74 4.32 4.24
C THR A 356 -22.34 5.15 5.36
N ASP A 357 -22.53 6.43 5.10
CA ASP A 357 -23.57 7.18 5.77
C ASP A 357 -24.83 6.78 5.03
N PHE A 358 -25.64 5.94 5.67
CA PHE A 358 -27.01 5.68 5.25
C PHE A 358 -27.77 7.02 5.24
N VAL A 359 -27.66 7.77 4.16
CA VAL A 359 -28.66 8.77 3.82
C VAL A 359 -29.88 7.96 3.43
N LEU A 360 -30.82 7.82 4.38
CA LEU A 360 -32.16 7.36 4.08
C LEU A 360 -32.65 8.14 2.85
N PRO A 361 -33.22 7.48 1.84
CA PRO A 361 -33.81 8.19 0.73
C PRO A 361 -34.81 9.22 1.28
N PRO A 362 -34.82 10.46 0.77
CA PRO A 362 -35.81 11.43 1.21
C PRO A 362 -37.21 10.83 1.03
N PRO A 363 -38.13 11.05 1.98
CA PRO A 363 -39.47 10.50 1.87
C PRO A 363 -40.11 10.96 0.55
N PRO A 364 -40.90 10.09 -0.11
CA PRO A 364 -41.54 10.43 -1.37
C PRO A 364 -42.36 11.72 -1.20
N PRO A 365 -42.30 12.66 -2.17
CA PRO A 365 -43.10 13.87 -2.11
C PRO A 365 -44.58 13.48 -2.03
N GLN A 366 -45.27 14.02 -1.02
CA GLN A 366 -46.72 13.85 -0.90
C GLN A 366 -47.41 14.41 -2.16
N PRO A 367 -48.46 13.76 -2.65
CA PRO A 367 -49.16 14.20 -3.85
C PRO A 367 -49.94 15.49 -3.53
N SER A 368 -49.36 16.63 -3.87
CA SER A 368 -50.12 17.88 -4.04
C SER A 368 -50.93 17.76 -5.33
N THR A 369 -52.21 17.49 -5.14
CA THR A 369 -53.26 17.69 -6.14
C THR A 369 -53.14 19.10 -6.71
N HIS A 370 -52.88 19.26 -8.01
CA HIS A 370 -53.54 20.25 -8.87
C HIS A 370 -53.15 20.10 -10.35
N ILE A 371 -54.19 19.84 -11.15
CA ILE A 371 -54.44 20.29 -12.53
C ILE A 371 -53.60 19.63 -13.66
N ALA A 372 -54.33 18.88 -14.47
CA ALA A 372 -53.91 18.23 -15.70
C ALA A 372 -53.32 19.22 -16.71
N GLY A 373 -52.01 19.10 -16.96
CA GLY A 373 -51.33 19.62 -18.15
C GLY A 373 -50.79 18.43 -18.96
N ARG A 374 -51.12 18.39 -20.26
CA ARG A 374 -50.74 17.35 -21.23
C ARG A 374 -49.33 16.81 -21.00
N ALA A 375 -49.22 15.49 -20.84
CA ALA A 375 -47.97 14.76 -20.82
C ALA A 375 -47.23 14.94 -22.16
N HIS A 376 -46.20 15.79 -22.18
CA HIS A 376 -45.13 15.66 -23.15
C HIS A 376 -44.37 14.39 -22.81
N LEU A 377 -44.52 13.35 -23.64
CA LEU A 377 -43.61 12.22 -23.70
C LEU A 377 -42.19 12.78 -23.82
N THR A 378 -41.41 12.70 -22.74
CA THR A 378 -39.99 13.04 -22.73
C THR A 378 -39.29 12.08 -23.70
N LYS A 379 -38.89 12.60 -24.86
CA LYS A 379 -38.11 11.82 -25.83
C LYS A 379 -36.85 11.31 -25.15
N LYS A 380 -36.54 10.02 -25.34
CA LYS A 380 -35.26 9.40 -24.94
C LYS A 380 -34.09 10.35 -25.28
N PRO A 381 -33.10 10.58 -24.39
CA PRO A 381 -31.90 11.29 -24.77
C PRO A 381 -31.22 10.50 -25.90
N ARG A 382 -31.11 11.13 -27.07
CA ARG A 382 -30.54 10.51 -28.25
C ARG A 382 -29.02 10.51 -28.08
N ILE A 383 -28.42 9.34 -27.84
CA ILE A 383 -26.96 9.21 -27.77
C ILE A 383 -26.40 9.47 -29.17
N SER A 384 -25.74 10.61 -29.34
CA SER A 384 -25.04 10.96 -30.58
C SER A 384 -23.56 10.62 -30.43
N ILE A 385 -23.13 9.50 -31.00
CA ILE A 385 -21.70 9.20 -31.10
C ILE A 385 -21.10 10.14 -32.16
N VAL A 386 -20.17 11.00 -31.75
CA VAL A 386 -19.52 11.95 -32.66
C VAL A 386 -18.54 11.19 -33.55
N LYS A 387 -18.46 11.52 -34.85
CA LYS A 387 -17.52 10.86 -35.78
C LYS A 387 -16.06 10.84 -35.29
N THR A 388 -15.64 11.88 -34.57
CA THR A 388 -14.30 11.97 -33.97
C THR A 388 -14.06 10.96 -32.87
N ASP A 389 -15.11 10.51 -32.17
CA ASP A 389 -14.98 9.47 -31.14
C ASP A 389 -14.85 8.07 -31.76
N LEU A 390 -15.35 7.87 -32.99
CA LEU A 390 -15.15 6.62 -33.72
C LEU A 390 -13.68 6.39 -34.11
N LEU A 391 -12.92 7.48 -34.33
CA LEU A 391 -11.47 7.39 -34.62
C LEU A 391 -10.66 6.83 -33.45
N LYS A 392 -11.20 6.88 -32.21
CA LYS A 392 -10.53 6.35 -31.02
C LYS A 392 -10.49 4.82 -30.98
N PHE A 393 -11.32 4.14 -31.79
CA PHE A 393 -11.27 2.68 -31.94
C PHE A 393 -10.15 2.21 -32.89
N THR A 394 -9.63 3.13 -33.70
CA THR A 394 -8.53 2.91 -34.64
C THR A 394 -7.52 4.05 -34.49
N PRO A 395 -6.83 4.15 -33.34
CA PRO A 395 -5.87 5.24 -33.11
C PRO A 395 -4.78 5.20 -34.18
N GLY A 396 -4.51 6.35 -34.81
CA GLY A 396 -3.48 6.49 -35.83
C GLY A 396 -2.06 6.39 -35.25
N ASP A 397 -1.09 6.15 -36.12
CA ASP A 397 0.32 6.08 -35.75
C ASP A 397 0.88 7.48 -35.52
N HIS A 398 1.49 7.69 -34.35
CA HIS A 398 2.18 8.93 -34.03
C HIS A 398 3.38 8.64 -33.11
N PRO A 399 4.54 9.30 -33.26
CA PRO A 399 5.72 9.03 -32.43
C PRO A 399 5.47 9.15 -30.92
N PHE A 400 4.58 10.04 -30.50
CA PHE A 400 4.23 10.22 -29.08
C PHE A 400 3.43 9.05 -28.51
N TRP A 401 2.70 8.30 -29.34
CA TRP A 401 1.92 7.16 -28.84
C TRP A 401 2.85 6.07 -28.33
N PRO A 402 2.67 5.60 -27.08
CA PRO A 402 3.23 4.31 -26.69
C PRO A 402 2.57 3.19 -27.53
N PRO A 403 3.31 2.16 -27.93
CA PRO A 403 2.77 1.06 -28.72
C PRO A 403 1.72 0.24 -27.94
N MET A 404 0.84 -0.43 -28.68
CA MET A 404 -0.27 -1.23 -28.16
C MET A 404 -0.04 -2.72 -28.45
N LEU A 405 -0.41 -3.59 -27.50
CA LEU A 405 -0.33 -5.02 -27.71
C LEU A 405 -1.33 -5.51 -28.77
N PRO A 406 -0.99 -6.54 -29.59
CA PRO A 406 -1.85 -7.01 -30.68
C PRO A 406 -3.26 -7.43 -30.23
N ALA A 407 -3.39 -8.12 -29.09
CA ALA A 407 -4.67 -8.56 -28.56
C ALA A 407 -5.62 -7.38 -28.29
N TRP A 408 -5.11 -6.34 -27.63
CA TRP A 408 -5.85 -5.12 -27.29
C TRP A 408 -6.15 -4.25 -28.52
N SER A 409 -5.22 -4.18 -29.48
CA SER A 409 -5.45 -3.48 -30.75
C SER A 409 -6.55 -4.13 -31.57
N SER A 410 -6.52 -5.46 -31.69
CA SER A 410 -7.54 -6.23 -32.40
C SER A 410 -8.91 -6.09 -31.73
N ALA A 411 -8.96 -6.25 -30.40
CA ALA A 411 -10.17 -6.09 -29.60
C ALA A 411 -10.81 -4.71 -29.81
N LEU A 412 -10.02 -3.63 -29.71
CA LEU A 412 -10.51 -2.26 -29.86
C LEU A 412 -11.08 -2.00 -31.27
N LYS A 413 -10.42 -2.53 -32.31
CA LYS A 413 -10.89 -2.43 -33.71
C LYS A 413 -12.16 -3.23 -33.98
N SER A 414 -12.38 -4.31 -33.23
CA SER A 414 -13.52 -5.22 -33.41
C SER A 414 -14.81 -4.74 -32.74
N VAL A 415 -14.76 -3.66 -31.96
CA VAL A 415 -15.93 -3.16 -31.21
C VAL A 415 -17.06 -2.77 -32.18
N ASN A 416 -18.22 -3.37 -31.96
CA ASN A 416 -19.44 -3.00 -32.64
C ASN A 416 -19.98 -1.69 -32.05
N THR A 417 -19.85 -0.59 -32.80
CA THR A 417 -20.20 0.77 -32.38
C THR A 417 -21.66 1.16 -32.64
N THR A 418 -22.54 0.18 -32.88
CA THR A 418 -23.97 0.44 -33.11
C THR A 418 -24.67 0.96 -31.84
N THR A 419 -25.42 2.06 -31.99
CA THR A 419 -26.00 2.79 -30.85
C THR A 419 -27.10 2.03 -30.10
N ASN A 420 -27.70 1.00 -30.72
CA ASN A 420 -28.70 0.13 -30.10
C ASN A 420 -28.12 -0.83 -29.06
N ARG A 421 -26.79 -0.99 -29.01
CA ARG A 421 -26.11 -1.78 -27.99
C ARG A 421 -25.89 -1.02 -26.68
N VAL A 422 -25.95 0.31 -26.73
CA VAL A 422 -25.75 1.13 -25.54
C VAL A 422 -26.96 1.01 -24.62
N VAL A 423 -26.72 0.79 -23.33
CA VAL A 423 -27.77 0.59 -22.32
C VAL A 423 -28.81 1.73 -22.32
N ASP A 424 -30.10 1.36 -22.22
CA ASP A 424 -31.22 2.31 -22.25
C ASP A 424 -31.20 3.34 -21.09
N ILE A 425 -30.58 2.99 -19.96
CA ILE A 425 -30.41 3.86 -18.79
C ILE A 425 -29.04 4.55 -18.87
N TRP A 426 -28.99 5.64 -19.63
CA TRP A 426 -27.80 6.47 -19.75
C TRP A 426 -27.86 7.64 -18.76
N VAL A 427 -26.85 7.76 -17.89
CA VAL A 427 -26.70 8.93 -17.01
C VAL A 427 -25.81 9.95 -17.71
N PRO A 428 -26.27 11.20 -17.90
CA PRO A 428 -25.45 12.26 -18.48
C PRO A 428 -24.11 12.41 -17.74
N GLY A 429 -23.00 12.28 -18.47
CA GLY A 429 -21.64 12.33 -17.93
C GLY A 429 -20.96 10.97 -17.73
N ASP A 430 -21.67 9.86 -17.89
CA ASP A 430 -21.07 8.51 -17.81
C ASP A 430 -19.96 8.29 -18.86
N ASN A 431 -20.09 8.93 -20.03
CA ASN A 431 -19.09 8.89 -21.11
C ASN A 431 -17.87 9.81 -20.88
N GLY A 432 -17.79 10.46 -19.71
CA GLY A 432 -16.63 11.27 -19.35
C GLY A 432 -15.39 10.45 -19.02
N TYR A 433 -14.29 11.15 -18.75
CA TYR A 433 -13.01 10.59 -18.39
C TYR A 433 -12.61 11.02 -16.98
N ARG A 434 -12.04 10.09 -16.22
CA ARG A 434 -11.53 10.34 -14.86
C ARG A 434 -10.17 11.04 -14.88
N PHE A 435 -9.38 10.78 -15.91
CA PHE A 435 -8.15 11.51 -16.22
C PHE A 435 -8.26 12.07 -17.63
N PRO A 436 -7.40 13.01 -18.05
CA PRO A 436 -7.37 13.45 -19.42
C PRO A 436 -7.30 12.29 -20.44
N ASP A 437 -8.07 12.39 -21.52
CA ASP A 437 -8.00 11.45 -22.65
C ASP A 437 -6.64 11.61 -23.36
N PRO A 438 -5.76 10.59 -23.42
CA PRO A 438 -4.43 10.72 -24.01
C PRO A 438 -4.44 11.22 -25.47
N HIS A 439 -5.53 11.01 -26.22
CA HIS A 439 -5.66 11.50 -27.60
C HIS A 439 -5.54 13.04 -27.69
N ILE A 440 -5.89 13.78 -26.64
CA ILE A 440 -5.84 15.25 -26.69
C ILE A 440 -4.42 15.80 -26.69
N PHE A 441 -3.43 15.01 -26.27
CA PHE A 441 -2.01 15.38 -26.23
C PHE A 441 -1.29 15.10 -27.55
N ILE A 442 -1.94 14.44 -28.50
CA ILE A 442 -1.38 14.22 -29.83
C ILE A 442 -1.48 15.52 -30.63
N PRO A 443 -0.36 16.08 -31.11
CA PRO A 443 -0.39 17.30 -31.89
C PRO A 443 -1.15 17.08 -33.21
N PRO A 444 -1.98 18.07 -33.63
CA PRO A 444 -2.61 18.01 -34.94
C PRO A 444 -1.54 18.14 -36.03
N GLU A 445 -1.76 17.51 -37.19
CA GLU A 445 -0.87 17.62 -38.36
C GLU A 445 -0.68 19.08 -38.81
N GLN A 446 -1.67 19.94 -38.57
CA GLN A 446 -1.63 21.37 -38.84
C GLN A 446 -2.05 22.14 -37.57
N GLY A 447 -1.13 22.85 -36.93
CA GLY A 447 -1.43 23.70 -35.77
C GLY A 447 -0.22 24.16 -34.97
N ALA A 448 -0.41 25.21 -34.17
CA ALA A 448 0.63 25.74 -33.29
C ALA A 448 0.91 24.78 -32.11
N PRO A 449 2.18 24.41 -31.83
CA PRO A 449 2.58 23.55 -30.71
C PRO A 449 2.04 23.97 -29.34
N SER A 450 1.81 25.28 -29.14
CA SER A 450 1.59 25.86 -27.82
C SER A 450 0.39 25.32 -27.05
N ARG A 451 -0.65 24.85 -27.73
CA ARG A 451 -1.79 24.21 -27.05
C ARG A 451 -1.42 22.85 -26.48
N VAL A 452 -0.67 22.06 -27.23
CA VAL A 452 -0.22 20.73 -26.80
C VAL A 452 0.80 20.86 -25.67
N CYS A 453 1.74 21.80 -25.78
CA CYS A 453 2.68 22.12 -24.71
C CYS A 453 1.95 22.52 -23.42
N SER A 454 0.91 23.35 -23.53
CA SER A 454 0.06 23.70 -22.38
C SER A 454 -0.57 22.48 -21.73
N TYR A 455 -0.94 21.45 -22.50
CA TYR A 455 -1.50 20.24 -21.94
C TYR A 455 -0.48 19.49 -21.08
N PHE A 456 0.74 19.31 -21.57
CA PHE A 456 1.81 18.69 -20.78
C PHE A 456 2.17 19.53 -19.56
N ILE A 457 2.34 20.84 -19.71
CA ILE A 457 2.69 21.76 -18.60
C ILE A 457 1.59 21.74 -17.52
N THR A 458 0.33 21.86 -17.92
CA THR A 458 -0.79 21.88 -16.96
C THR A 458 -0.97 20.51 -16.31
N TRP A 459 -0.81 19.42 -17.06
CA TRP A 459 -0.85 18.07 -16.51
C TRP A 459 0.28 17.84 -15.50
N HIS A 460 1.49 18.31 -15.76
CA HIS A 460 2.59 18.23 -14.81
C HIS A 460 2.30 19.02 -13.52
N ASN A 461 1.85 20.27 -13.67
CA ASN A 461 1.61 21.16 -12.52
C ASN A 461 0.42 20.73 -11.64
N PHE A 462 -0.59 20.05 -12.20
CA PHE A 462 -1.82 19.72 -11.48
C PHE A 462 -2.16 18.22 -11.47
N GLY A 463 -1.35 17.38 -12.12
CA GLY A 463 -1.58 15.93 -12.23
C GLY A 463 -1.70 15.27 -10.87
N ASP A 464 -0.81 15.61 -9.94
CA ASP A 464 -0.84 15.10 -8.58
C ASP A 464 -2.10 15.52 -7.82
N VAL A 465 -2.56 16.77 -8.00
CA VAL A 465 -3.84 17.24 -7.42
C VAL A 465 -5.00 16.44 -8.00
N ILE A 466 -5.00 16.20 -9.31
CA ILE A 466 -6.03 15.41 -9.99
C ILE A 466 -6.01 13.96 -9.50
N CYS A 467 -4.84 13.37 -9.32
CA CYS A 467 -4.63 12.04 -8.76
C CYS A 467 -5.14 11.94 -7.32
N LEU A 468 -4.75 12.86 -6.43
CA LEU A 468 -5.17 12.86 -5.03
C LEU A 468 -6.66 13.15 -4.86
N SER A 469 -7.24 13.99 -5.72
CA SER A 469 -8.66 14.32 -5.69
C SER A 469 -9.56 13.22 -6.23
N GLN A 470 -9.02 12.15 -6.84
CA GLN A 470 -9.81 10.97 -7.21
C GLN A 470 -10.51 10.34 -6.02
N SER A 471 -9.94 10.56 -4.82
CA SER A 471 -10.48 10.11 -3.55
C SER A 471 -11.53 11.05 -2.95
N SER A 472 -11.92 12.10 -3.66
CA SER A 472 -12.91 13.06 -3.19
C SER A 472 -14.32 12.66 -3.61
N SER A 473 -15.30 12.78 -2.71
CA SER A 473 -16.73 12.70 -3.04
C SER A 473 -17.17 13.78 -4.04
N HIS A 474 -16.36 14.82 -4.24
CA HIS A 474 -16.62 15.92 -5.18
C HIS A 474 -16.03 15.69 -6.58
N PHE A 475 -15.28 14.59 -6.80
CA PHE A 475 -14.71 14.31 -8.11
C PHE A 475 -15.81 13.97 -9.13
N LYS A 476 -15.76 14.59 -10.32
CA LYS A 476 -16.68 14.34 -11.43
C LYS A 476 -15.90 13.99 -12.69
N ARG A 477 -16.36 12.97 -13.43
CA ARG A 477 -15.82 12.66 -14.76
C ARG A 477 -16.03 13.87 -15.68
N LEU A 478 -14.99 14.25 -16.41
CA LEU A 478 -15.04 15.36 -17.34
C LEU A 478 -15.09 14.87 -18.79
N SER A 479 -15.86 15.57 -19.61
CA SER A 479 -15.84 15.34 -21.07
C SER A 479 -14.51 15.79 -21.68
N SER A 480 -14.13 15.26 -22.86
CA SER A 480 -12.90 15.69 -23.55
C SER A 480 -12.82 17.22 -23.77
N PRO A 481 -13.91 17.94 -24.10
CA PRO A 481 -13.88 19.40 -24.16
C PRO A 481 -13.58 20.09 -22.82
N GLN A 482 -14.13 19.59 -21.71
CA GLN A 482 -13.83 20.12 -20.37
C GLN A 482 -12.37 19.86 -19.99
N TRP A 483 -11.84 18.67 -20.29
CA TRP A 483 -10.41 18.37 -20.09
C TRP A 483 -9.50 19.31 -20.89
N ARG A 484 -9.81 19.57 -22.16
CA ARG A 484 -9.06 20.54 -22.96
C ARG A 484 -9.09 21.93 -22.33
N GLU A 485 -10.26 22.36 -21.86
CA GLU A 485 -10.41 23.69 -21.25
C GLU A 485 -9.58 23.85 -19.97
N LEU A 486 -9.53 22.79 -19.15
CA LEU A 486 -8.68 22.71 -17.96
C LEU A 486 -7.20 22.72 -18.34
N LEU A 487 -6.80 21.90 -19.31
CA LEU A 487 -5.40 21.78 -19.74
C LEU A 487 -4.88 22.99 -20.53
N LEU A 488 -5.77 23.89 -20.99
CA LEU A 488 -5.39 25.16 -21.60
C LEU A 488 -5.06 26.26 -20.57
N LEU A 489 -5.14 26.01 -19.26
CA LEU A 489 -4.92 27.05 -18.24
C LEU A 489 -3.55 27.75 -18.39
N ALA A 490 -2.48 27.01 -18.68
CA ALA A 490 -1.16 27.57 -18.98
C ALA A 490 -1.17 28.45 -20.25
N PHE A 491 -1.72 27.95 -21.35
CA PHE A 491 -1.81 28.71 -22.62
C PHE A 491 -2.60 30.01 -22.46
N LYS A 492 -3.70 29.98 -21.71
CA LYS A 492 -4.60 31.11 -21.50
C LYS A 492 -3.98 32.25 -20.69
N GLU A 493 -2.88 32.01 -20.00
CA GLU A 493 -2.11 33.07 -19.33
C GLU A 493 -1.48 34.06 -20.32
N ARG A 494 -1.11 33.60 -21.51
CA ARG A 494 -0.61 34.48 -22.60
C ARG A 494 -1.74 35.25 -23.32
N MET A 495 -2.99 34.96 -23.01
CA MET A 495 -4.14 35.51 -23.74
C MET A 495 -4.80 36.65 -22.95
N THR A 496 -5.07 37.77 -23.62
CA THR A 496 -5.94 38.82 -23.07
C THR A 496 -7.39 38.50 -23.42
N PHE A 497 -8.20 38.16 -22.40
CA PHE A 497 -9.63 37.98 -22.59
C PHE A 497 -10.34 39.33 -22.48
N LYS A 498 -11.36 39.55 -23.31
CA LYS A 498 -12.35 40.60 -23.04
C LYS A 498 -13.11 40.24 -21.76
N GLU A 499 -13.36 41.25 -20.91
CA GLU A 499 -14.20 41.10 -19.72
C GLU A 499 -15.56 40.48 -20.10
N ASN A 500 -16.03 39.52 -19.30
CA ASN A 500 -17.28 38.79 -19.49
C ASN A 500 -17.40 37.94 -20.77
N SER A 501 -16.28 37.57 -21.41
CA SER A 501 -16.32 36.59 -22.51
C SER A 501 -16.61 35.17 -22.01
N GLY A 502 -17.33 34.37 -22.80
CA GLY A 502 -17.61 32.97 -22.46
C GLY A 502 -16.35 32.11 -22.28
N ALA A 503 -15.22 32.48 -22.90
CA ALA A 503 -13.94 31.81 -22.71
C ALA A 503 -13.28 32.13 -21.36
N ALA A 504 -13.44 33.37 -20.86
CA ALA A 504 -13.01 33.75 -19.52
C ALA A 504 -13.84 33.03 -18.44
N GLN A 505 -15.16 32.97 -18.61
CA GLN A 505 -16.05 32.26 -17.68
C GLN A 505 -15.69 30.77 -17.58
N ARG A 506 -15.52 30.08 -18.71
CA ARG A 506 -15.12 28.66 -18.71
C ARG A 506 -13.75 28.43 -18.06
N SER A 507 -12.80 29.37 -18.24
CA SER A 507 -11.49 29.30 -17.57
C SER A 507 -11.62 29.43 -16.05
N GLU A 508 -12.48 30.34 -15.59
CA GLU A 508 -12.77 30.53 -14.16
C GLU A 508 -13.48 29.31 -13.58
N ASP A 509 -14.44 28.73 -14.31
CA ASP A 509 -15.15 27.52 -13.90
C ASP A 509 -14.19 26.34 -13.70
N MET A 510 -13.20 26.15 -14.60
CA MET A 510 -12.17 25.10 -14.44
C MET A 510 -11.19 25.40 -13.31
N THR A 511 -10.85 26.68 -13.10
CA THR A 511 -10.02 27.14 -11.97
C THR A 511 -10.72 26.85 -10.64
N LYS A 512 -12.03 27.13 -10.58
CA LYS A 512 -12.89 26.82 -9.44
C LYS A 512 -12.99 25.31 -9.20
N LEU A 513 -13.16 24.51 -10.26
CA LEU A 513 -13.23 23.06 -10.13
C LEU A 513 -11.93 22.47 -9.54
N LEU A 514 -10.76 22.93 -10.01
CA LEU A 514 -9.47 22.54 -9.42
C LEU A 514 -9.37 22.97 -7.95
N ARG A 515 -9.88 24.16 -7.61
CA ARG A 515 -9.93 24.65 -6.22
C ARG A 515 -10.84 23.78 -5.36
N ASP A 516 -12.01 23.38 -5.85
CA ASP A 516 -12.95 22.52 -5.12
C ASP A 516 -12.32 21.14 -4.86
N TRP A 517 -11.64 20.58 -5.87
CA TRP A 517 -10.88 19.33 -5.74
C TRP A 517 -9.76 19.44 -4.70
N ALA A 518 -9.00 20.52 -4.71
CA ALA A 518 -7.95 20.75 -3.72
C ALA A 518 -8.51 21.04 -2.29
N THR A 519 -9.62 21.79 -2.20
CA THR A 519 -10.26 22.15 -0.91
C THR A 519 -10.85 20.93 -0.23
N SER A 520 -11.39 19.97 -1.00
CA SER A 520 -11.86 18.69 -0.47
C SER A 520 -10.76 17.85 0.18
N SER A 521 -9.50 18.13 -0.14
CA SER A 521 -8.30 17.57 0.48
C SER A 521 -7.73 18.43 1.62
N LYS A 522 -8.48 19.43 2.12
CA LYS A 522 -8.07 20.43 3.13
C LYS A 522 -6.84 21.26 2.72
N VAL A 523 -6.69 21.53 1.42
CA VAL A 523 -5.61 22.37 0.87
C VAL A 523 -6.14 23.76 0.55
N GLN A 524 -5.45 24.81 1.00
CA GLN A 524 -5.71 26.18 0.55
C GLN A 524 -5.06 26.38 -0.83
N PHE A 525 -5.84 26.30 -1.90
CA PHE A 525 -5.32 26.26 -3.27
C PHE A 525 -5.29 27.64 -3.94
N SER A 526 -4.13 28.06 -4.46
CA SER A 526 -4.04 29.14 -5.44
C SER A 526 -3.62 28.57 -6.79
N VAL A 527 -4.36 28.88 -7.86
CA VAL A 527 -3.97 28.50 -9.23
C VAL A 527 -2.93 29.49 -9.70
N GLN A 528 -1.66 29.17 -9.53
CA GLN A 528 -0.64 29.84 -10.33
C GLN A 528 -0.69 29.22 -11.72
N ARG A 529 -1.22 29.98 -12.70
CA ARG A 529 -1.08 29.63 -14.11
C ARG A 529 0.42 29.73 -14.41
N ARG A 530 0.99 28.68 -14.98
CA ARG A 530 2.41 28.59 -15.29
C ARG A 530 2.57 28.22 -16.74
N ILE A 531 3.52 28.87 -17.40
CA ILE A 531 3.84 28.63 -18.82
C ILE A 531 5.08 27.75 -19.04
N THR A 532 5.67 27.23 -17.96
CA THR A 532 6.83 26.33 -17.99
C THR A 532 6.65 25.16 -17.02
N ALA A 533 7.31 24.03 -17.32
CA ALA A 533 7.38 22.83 -16.47
C ALA A 533 8.75 22.17 -16.61
N GLU A 534 9.32 21.68 -15.51
CA GLU A 534 10.60 20.97 -15.49
C GLU A 534 10.35 19.46 -15.40
N PHE A 535 10.54 18.77 -16.52
CA PHE A 535 10.39 17.32 -16.59
C PHE A 535 11.77 16.65 -16.56
N TYR A 536 12.15 16.08 -15.43
CA TYR A 536 13.46 15.42 -15.26
C TYR A 536 14.63 16.36 -15.60
N SER A 537 15.14 16.32 -16.84
CA SER A 537 16.23 17.14 -17.36
C SER A 537 15.82 18.00 -18.57
N GLU A 538 14.52 18.07 -18.87
CA GLU A 538 13.93 18.80 -19.99
C GLU A 538 12.99 19.89 -19.46
N THR A 539 13.31 21.15 -19.73
CA THR A 539 12.41 22.27 -19.41
C THR A 539 11.46 22.50 -20.59
N LEU A 540 10.18 22.25 -20.37
CA LEU A 540 9.14 22.47 -21.36
C LEU A 540 8.59 23.90 -21.28
N THR A 541 8.46 24.55 -22.43
CA THR A 541 7.82 25.86 -22.58
C THR A 541 6.63 25.76 -23.55
N LEU A 542 5.82 26.81 -23.63
CA LEU A 542 4.72 26.86 -24.61
C LEU A 542 5.17 26.94 -26.07
N ASP A 543 6.47 27.07 -26.36
CA ASP A 543 6.96 27.33 -27.71
C ASP A 543 7.59 26.09 -28.36
N SER A 544 7.94 25.07 -27.57
CA SER A 544 8.62 23.86 -28.02
C SER A 544 7.86 22.61 -27.61
N LEU A 545 7.60 21.70 -28.56
CA LEU A 545 7.04 20.37 -28.25
C LEU A 545 8.01 19.57 -27.35
N PRO A 546 7.48 18.70 -26.47
CA PRO A 546 8.31 17.80 -25.69
C PRO A 546 9.04 16.80 -26.58
N SER A 547 10.18 16.30 -26.11
CA SER A 547 10.86 15.18 -26.74
C SER A 547 9.92 13.96 -26.88
N THR A 548 10.09 13.20 -27.96
CA THR A 548 9.29 11.98 -28.20
C THR A 548 9.36 11.01 -27.01
N LYS A 549 10.51 10.94 -26.36
CA LYS A 549 10.75 10.10 -25.17
C LYS A 549 9.90 10.56 -23.99
N LEU A 550 9.91 11.87 -23.70
CA LEU A 550 9.10 12.46 -22.61
C LEU A 550 7.61 12.27 -22.89
N ALA A 551 7.15 12.67 -24.08
CA ALA A 551 5.76 12.56 -24.48
C ALA A 551 5.24 11.12 -24.39
N ARG A 552 6.04 10.14 -24.84
CA ARG A 552 5.67 8.72 -24.80
C ARG A 552 5.58 8.18 -23.37
N SER A 553 6.51 8.56 -22.49
CA SER A 553 6.49 8.17 -21.07
C SER A 553 5.24 8.72 -20.37
N GLU A 554 4.96 10.01 -20.53
CA GLU A 554 3.79 10.65 -19.91
C GLU A 554 2.47 10.10 -20.46
N LEU A 555 2.40 9.84 -21.78
CA LEU A 555 1.21 9.24 -22.37
C LEU A 555 1.01 7.79 -21.97
N TYR A 556 2.09 7.03 -21.71
CA TYR A 556 1.98 5.69 -21.15
C TYR A 556 1.34 5.74 -19.76
N ARG A 557 1.84 6.60 -18.87
CA ARG A 557 1.28 6.79 -17.52
C ARG A 557 -0.20 7.17 -17.60
N LEU A 558 -0.54 8.12 -18.46
CA LEU A 558 -1.92 8.56 -18.63
C LEU A 558 -2.83 7.45 -19.20
N CYS A 559 -2.31 6.59 -20.09
CA CYS A 559 -3.03 5.42 -20.57
C CYS A 559 -3.31 4.43 -19.44
N GLU A 560 -2.30 4.12 -18.64
CA GLU A 560 -2.39 3.18 -17.53
C GLU A 560 -3.34 3.69 -16.43
N LEU A 561 -3.30 5.01 -16.08
CA LEU A 561 -4.25 5.64 -15.16
C LEU A 561 -5.70 5.49 -15.65
N ASN A 562 -5.94 5.82 -16.92
CA ASN A 562 -7.27 5.71 -17.51
C ASN A 562 -7.73 4.25 -17.59
N PHE A 563 -6.85 3.31 -17.98
CA PHE A 563 -7.20 1.88 -18.04
C PHE A 563 -7.57 1.33 -16.66
N ARG A 564 -6.77 1.59 -15.62
CA ARG A 564 -7.07 1.20 -14.23
C ARG A 564 -8.42 1.75 -13.77
N SER A 565 -8.70 3.01 -14.08
CA SER A 565 -9.98 3.66 -13.78
C SER A 565 -11.15 3.05 -14.56
N ASP A 566 -10.98 2.83 -15.86
CA ASP A 566 -12.00 2.30 -16.76
C ASP A 566 -12.36 0.85 -16.40
N LEU A 567 -11.35 0.03 -16.06
CA LEU A 567 -11.55 -1.34 -15.57
C LEU A 567 -12.34 -1.36 -14.26
N ARG A 568 -11.99 -0.51 -13.29
CA ARG A 568 -12.74 -0.37 -12.03
C ARG A 568 -14.18 0.06 -12.25
N ALA A 569 -14.40 1.07 -13.08
CA ALA A 569 -15.73 1.58 -13.37
C ALA A 569 -16.63 0.53 -14.04
N LEU A 570 -16.07 -0.24 -14.97
CA LEU A 570 -16.80 -1.33 -15.63
C LEU A 570 -17.06 -2.49 -14.67
N ASP A 571 -16.08 -2.89 -13.87
CA ASP A 571 -16.22 -3.96 -12.88
C ASP A 571 -17.35 -3.67 -11.88
N GLU A 572 -17.43 -2.44 -11.37
CA GLU A 572 -18.51 -2.00 -10.47
C GLU A 572 -19.89 -2.19 -11.10
N TYR A 573 -20.04 -1.87 -12.38
CA TYR A 573 -21.30 -2.01 -13.11
C TYR A 573 -21.64 -3.47 -13.39
N MET A 574 -20.71 -4.21 -14.00
CA MET A 574 -20.93 -5.60 -14.43
C MET A 574 -21.18 -6.54 -13.25
N HIS A 575 -20.65 -6.21 -12.06
CA HIS A 575 -20.90 -6.97 -10.84
C HIS A 575 -22.28 -6.68 -10.23
N GLN A 576 -22.70 -5.40 -10.17
CA GLN A 576 -23.98 -5.01 -9.59
C GLN A 576 -25.17 -5.61 -10.35
N ALA A 577 -25.03 -5.79 -11.67
CA ALA A 577 -26.01 -6.44 -12.53
C ALA A 577 -26.21 -7.94 -12.25
N SER A 578 -25.40 -8.56 -11.38
CA SER A 578 -25.43 -10.01 -11.05
C SER A 578 -26.19 -10.33 -9.73
N SER A 579 -26.73 -9.31 -9.05
CA SER A 579 -27.44 -9.30 -7.75
C SER A 579 -27.68 -10.64 -7.00
N SER A 580 -26.87 -10.89 -5.97
CA SER A 580 -27.28 -11.56 -4.71
C SER A 580 -26.29 -11.42 -3.54
N SER A 581 -25.08 -10.90 -3.73
CA SER A 581 -24.10 -10.74 -2.64
C SER A 581 -23.80 -9.29 -2.32
N ARG A 582 -23.88 -8.92 -1.03
CA ARG A 582 -23.11 -7.79 -0.46
C ARG A 582 -21.69 -7.84 -1.00
N ARG A 583 -21.15 -6.66 -1.40
CA ARG A 583 -19.77 -6.50 -1.87
C ARG A 583 -18.83 -7.26 -0.92
N PRO A 584 -18.19 -8.38 -1.32
CA PRO A 584 -17.28 -9.06 -0.43
C PRO A 584 -16.03 -8.19 -0.31
N LYS A 585 -15.49 -8.08 0.92
CA LYS A 585 -14.27 -7.33 1.25
C LYS A 585 -12.97 -7.70 0.47
N PRO A 586 -12.87 -8.71 -0.43
CA PRO A 586 -11.69 -8.93 -1.28
C PRO A 586 -11.84 -8.50 -2.77
N ARG A 587 -12.88 -7.75 -3.19
CA ARG A 587 -13.02 -7.40 -4.62
C ARG A 587 -11.98 -6.38 -5.11
N ASP A 588 -11.67 -5.37 -4.31
CA ASP A 588 -10.60 -4.41 -4.63
C ASP A 588 -9.22 -5.08 -4.68
N GLU A 589 -9.00 -6.14 -3.90
CA GLU A 589 -7.80 -6.97 -3.97
C GLU A 589 -7.71 -7.75 -5.29
N LEU A 590 -8.82 -8.36 -5.73
CA LEU A 590 -8.88 -9.04 -7.02
C LEU A 590 -8.64 -8.07 -8.18
N LEU A 591 -9.20 -6.86 -8.10
CA LEU A 591 -8.99 -5.85 -9.11
C LEU A 591 -7.54 -5.35 -9.12
N ALA A 592 -6.97 -5.10 -7.94
CA ALA A 592 -5.56 -4.74 -7.80
C ALA A 592 -4.64 -5.84 -8.37
N SER A 593 -4.97 -7.12 -8.18
CA SER A 593 -4.17 -8.26 -8.66
C SER A 593 -3.98 -8.32 -10.19
N CYS A 594 -4.77 -7.56 -10.95
CA CYS A 594 -4.60 -7.40 -12.39
C CYS A 594 -3.40 -6.51 -12.77
N PHE A 595 -2.82 -5.80 -11.81
CA PHE A 595 -1.75 -4.82 -12.03
C PHE A 595 -0.46 -5.21 -11.33
N PRO A 596 0.71 -4.84 -11.90
CA PRO A 596 2.01 -5.23 -11.39
C PRO A 596 2.38 -4.44 -10.12
N GLU A 597 1.90 -4.85 -8.95
CA GLU A 597 2.62 -4.64 -7.68
C GLU A 597 2.43 -5.86 -6.78
N TRP A 598 3.50 -6.22 -6.08
CA TRP A 598 3.51 -7.37 -5.19
C TRP A 598 3.86 -6.89 -3.79
N ILE A 599 2.91 -7.03 -2.85
CA ILE A 599 3.06 -6.64 -1.45
C ILE A 599 2.73 -7.84 -0.57
N MET A 600 3.77 -8.43 0.00
CA MET A 600 3.71 -9.33 1.13
C MET A 600 2.68 -10.46 1.04
N GLY A 601 2.61 -11.13 -0.13
CA GLY A 601 1.67 -12.23 -0.35
C GLY A 601 0.22 -11.82 -0.60
N LEU A 602 -0.06 -10.51 -0.74
CA LEU A 602 -1.27 -9.95 -1.31
C LEU A 602 -0.96 -9.47 -2.73
N GLU A 603 -1.64 -10.05 -3.71
CA GLU A 603 -1.54 -9.62 -5.11
C GLU A 603 -2.14 -8.20 -5.24
N GLY A 604 -1.43 -7.26 -5.87
CA GLY A 604 -2.05 -6.17 -6.60
C GLY A 604 -1.45 -4.77 -6.51
N GLY A 605 -1.57 -4.03 -7.62
CA GLY A 605 -1.15 -2.64 -7.80
C GLY A 605 -1.95 -1.57 -7.05
N ASP A 606 -1.28 -0.48 -6.68
CA ASP A 606 -1.87 0.82 -6.42
C ASP A 606 -2.56 1.36 -7.69
N PHE A 607 -3.56 2.22 -7.54
CA PHE A 607 -4.36 2.70 -8.66
C PHE A 607 -3.88 4.00 -9.27
N ILE A 608 -2.92 4.66 -8.62
CA ILE A 608 -2.52 6.04 -8.93
C ILE A 608 -1.03 6.13 -9.23
N THR A 609 -0.19 5.36 -8.54
CA THR A 609 1.25 5.34 -8.83
C THR A 609 1.55 4.47 -10.03
N ILE A 610 2.13 5.06 -11.07
CA ILE A 610 2.62 4.34 -12.25
C ILE A 610 4.07 4.73 -12.48
N SER A 611 4.93 3.73 -12.52
CA SER A 611 6.34 3.89 -12.84
C SER A 611 6.58 3.60 -14.32
N ASP A 612 7.59 4.22 -14.92
CA ASP A 612 8.10 3.81 -16.24
C ASP A 612 8.56 2.34 -16.25
N THR A 613 8.93 1.81 -15.08
CA THR A 613 9.29 0.39 -14.90
C THR A 613 8.10 -0.56 -15.04
N ASP A 614 6.86 -0.06 -14.93
CA ASP A 614 5.64 -0.83 -15.17
C ASP A 614 5.36 -1.01 -16.67
N GLY A 615 5.97 -0.18 -17.52
CA GLY A 615 5.79 -0.19 -18.97
C GLY A 615 6.26 -1.46 -19.67
N PHE A 616 6.93 -2.36 -18.96
CA PHE A 616 7.37 -3.67 -19.44
C PHE A 616 7.01 -4.80 -18.46
N ARG A 617 6.01 -4.59 -17.60
CA ARG A 617 5.52 -5.58 -16.61
C ARG A 617 3.99 -5.66 -16.67
N GLY A 618 3.38 -6.57 -15.91
CA GLY A 618 1.92 -6.63 -15.84
C GLY A 618 1.30 -7.08 -17.16
N LEU A 619 0.17 -6.45 -17.51
CA LEU A 619 -0.44 -6.57 -18.83
C LEU A 619 0.35 -5.85 -19.93
N ALA A 620 1.34 -5.02 -19.58
CA ALA A 620 2.23 -4.35 -20.53
C ALA A 620 3.53 -5.15 -20.81
N ALA A 621 3.69 -6.33 -20.22
CA ALA A 621 4.91 -7.13 -20.41
C ALA A 621 5.05 -7.60 -21.87
N PRO A 622 6.28 -7.65 -22.42
CA PRO A 622 6.51 -7.96 -23.83
C PRO A 622 6.15 -9.42 -24.18
N THR A 623 6.40 -10.36 -23.27
CA THR A 623 6.18 -11.79 -23.51
C THR A 623 4.86 -12.26 -22.88
N ILE A 624 4.20 -13.24 -23.52
CA ILE A 624 2.92 -13.77 -23.03
C ILE A 624 3.11 -14.51 -21.68
N GLU A 625 4.29 -15.08 -21.46
CA GLU A 625 4.68 -15.77 -20.24
C GLU A 625 4.71 -14.82 -19.04
N GLU A 626 5.27 -13.62 -19.21
CA GLU A 626 5.29 -12.59 -18.18
C GLU A 626 3.89 -12.00 -17.93
N ARG A 627 3.06 -11.91 -18.98
CA ARG A 627 1.66 -11.46 -18.86
C ARG A 627 0.74 -12.50 -18.22
N ARG A 628 1.08 -13.79 -18.26
CA ARG A 628 0.22 -14.92 -17.87
C ARG A 628 -0.48 -14.73 -16.53
N VAL A 629 0.27 -14.35 -15.49
CA VAL A 629 -0.30 -14.18 -14.14
C VAL A 629 -1.41 -13.13 -14.16
N TYR A 630 -1.17 -11.99 -14.83
CA TYR A 630 -2.12 -10.88 -14.88
C TYR A 630 -3.32 -11.17 -15.78
N VAL A 631 -3.13 -11.87 -16.90
CA VAL A 631 -4.23 -12.33 -17.77
C VAL A 631 -5.15 -13.28 -17.02
N LEU A 632 -4.59 -14.19 -16.22
CA LEU A 632 -5.39 -15.11 -15.39
C LEU A 632 -6.17 -14.36 -14.29
N GLN A 633 -5.56 -13.36 -13.65
CA GLN A 633 -6.26 -12.54 -12.66
C GLN A 633 -7.36 -11.68 -13.31
N LEU A 634 -7.12 -11.14 -14.51
CA LEU A 634 -8.13 -10.43 -15.29
C LEU A 634 -9.30 -11.33 -15.66
N ALA A 635 -9.02 -12.55 -16.16
CA ALA A 635 -10.05 -13.54 -16.45
C ALA A 635 -10.85 -13.92 -15.20
N LYS A 636 -10.18 -14.06 -14.06
CA LYS A 636 -10.82 -14.34 -12.77
C LYS A 636 -11.71 -13.19 -12.31
N LEU A 637 -11.29 -11.94 -12.48
CA LEU A 637 -12.13 -10.76 -12.22
C LEU A 637 -13.39 -10.80 -13.10
N MET A 638 -13.21 -10.95 -14.41
CA MET A 638 -14.27 -10.97 -15.42
C MET A 638 -15.20 -12.18 -15.31
N SER A 639 -14.75 -13.30 -14.73
CA SER A 639 -15.57 -14.50 -14.56
C SER A 639 -16.85 -14.26 -13.73
N THR A 640 -16.87 -13.17 -12.96
CA THR A 640 -18.02 -12.75 -12.14
C THR A 640 -18.92 -11.74 -12.83
N TRP A 641 -18.57 -11.28 -14.03
CA TRP A 641 -19.30 -10.27 -14.79
C TRP A 641 -20.52 -10.90 -15.48
N CYS A 642 -21.60 -10.13 -15.59
CA CYS A 642 -22.76 -10.56 -16.36
C CYS A 642 -22.40 -10.76 -17.86
N GLY A 643 -22.89 -11.83 -18.47
CA GLY A 643 -22.67 -12.11 -19.89
C GLY A 643 -21.24 -12.56 -20.25
N VAL A 644 -20.42 -12.97 -19.27
CA VAL A 644 -19.05 -13.44 -19.52
C VAL A 644 -19.05 -14.72 -20.41
N PRO A 645 -18.23 -14.76 -21.48
CA PRO A 645 -18.04 -15.97 -22.29
C PRO A 645 -17.44 -17.15 -21.50
N THR A 646 -17.80 -18.37 -21.88
CA THR A 646 -17.25 -19.60 -21.28
C THR A 646 -15.76 -19.75 -21.50
N SER A 647 -15.21 -19.16 -22.56
CA SER A 647 -13.77 -19.13 -22.82
C SER A 647 -12.98 -18.32 -21.79
N ILE A 648 -13.63 -17.42 -21.06
CA ILE A 648 -13.03 -16.64 -19.96
C ILE A 648 -13.30 -17.31 -18.61
N SER A 649 -14.55 -17.75 -18.36
CA SER A 649 -14.93 -18.31 -17.05
C SER A 649 -14.37 -19.71 -16.79
N GLY A 650 -14.15 -20.53 -17.82
CA GLY A 650 -13.53 -21.86 -17.70
C GLY A 650 -12.08 -21.80 -17.18
N PRO A 651 -11.16 -21.09 -17.86
CA PRO A 651 -9.77 -20.95 -17.44
C PRO A 651 -9.61 -20.30 -16.05
N ALA A 652 -10.50 -19.38 -15.66
CA ALA A 652 -10.49 -18.74 -14.34
C ALA A 652 -10.62 -19.72 -13.16
N THR A 653 -11.17 -20.92 -13.39
CA THR A 653 -11.38 -21.96 -12.36
C THR A 653 -10.36 -23.10 -12.43
N THR A 654 -9.51 -23.14 -13.46
CA THR A 654 -8.66 -24.29 -13.77
C THR A 654 -7.20 -24.01 -13.37
N LYS A 655 -6.60 -24.84 -12.50
CA LYS A 655 -5.18 -24.71 -12.09
C LYS A 655 -4.16 -25.22 -13.15
N SER A 656 -4.57 -25.41 -14.41
CA SER A 656 -3.75 -26.11 -15.42
C SER A 656 -2.68 -25.21 -16.05
N SER A 657 -1.46 -25.74 -16.22
CA SER A 657 -0.41 -25.12 -17.04
C SER A 657 -0.75 -25.09 -18.54
N SER A 658 -1.71 -25.90 -18.99
CA SER A 658 -2.10 -26.04 -20.40
C SER A 658 -3.03 -24.96 -20.96
N ILE A 659 -3.32 -23.89 -20.20
CA ILE A 659 -4.16 -22.79 -20.68
C ILE A 659 -3.44 -22.03 -21.79
N ASP A 660 -4.09 -21.88 -22.95
CA ASP A 660 -3.69 -20.97 -24.01
C ASP A 660 -3.97 -19.52 -23.55
N VAL A 661 -2.91 -18.90 -23.02
CA VAL A 661 -2.95 -17.54 -22.47
C VAL A 661 -3.18 -16.50 -23.56
N GLU A 662 -2.69 -16.75 -24.77
CA GLU A 662 -2.81 -15.79 -25.88
C GLU A 662 -4.26 -15.69 -26.35
N SER A 663 -4.94 -16.84 -26.48
CA SER A 663 -6.38 -16.84 -26.77
C SER A 663 -7.19 -16.25 -25.63
N LEU A 664 -6.84 -16.55 -24.37
CA LEU A 664 -7.52 -15.99 -23.21
C LEU A 664 -7.37 -14.46 -23.13
N GLU A 665 -6.17 -13.93 -23.41
CA GLU A 665 -5.92 -12.48 -23.44
C GLU A 665 -6.78 -11.80 -24.51
N ARG A 666 -6.87 -12.40 -25.70
CA ARG A 666 -7.70 -11.90 -26.81
C ARG A 666 -9.19 -11.88 -26.46
N ASP A 667 -9.68 -12.92 -25.79
CA ASP A 667 -11.07 -13.01 -25.37
C ASP A 667 -11.39 -11.99 -24.26
N CYS A 668 -10.50 -11.86 -23.27
CA CYS A 668 -10.62 -10.85 -22.21
C CYS A 668 -10.63 -9.43 -22.78
N ALA A 669 -9.70 -9.11 -23.69
CA ALA A 669 -9.61 -7.80 -24.32
C ALA A 669 -10.87 -7.47 -25.15
N THR A 670 -11.36 -8.43 -25.96
CA THR A 670 -12.56 -8.27 -26.79
C THR A 670 -13.79 -8.05 -25.91
N PHE A 671 -13.98 -8.88 -24.89
CA PHE A 671 -15.11 -8.78 -23.97
C PHE A 671 -15.10 -7.46 -23.19
N PHE A 672 -13.92 -7.05 -22.71
CA PHE A 672 -13.73 -5.76 -22.05
C PHE A 672 -14.12 -4.59 -22.97
N ALA A 673 -13.55 -4.54 -24.18
CA ALA A 673 -13.72 -3.41 -25.08
C ALA A 673 -15.18 -3.23 -25.52
N GLN A 674 -15.86 -4.34 -25.84
CA GLN A 674 -17.27 -4.32 -26.21
C GLN A 674 -18.17 -3.94 -25.02
N SER A 675 -17.97 -4.56 -23.85
CA SER A 675 -18.79 -4.29 -22.66
C SER A 675 -18.62 -2.84 -22.18
N PHE A 676 -17.40 -2.30 -22.30
CA PHE A 676 -17.13 -0.90 -21.98
C PHE A 676 -17.91 0.05 -22.88
N PHE A 677 -17.90 -0.19 -24.20
CA PHE A 677 -18.66 0.63 -25.14
C PHE A 677 -20.17 0.53 -24.90
N ASP A 678 -20.69 -0.69 -24.71
CA ASP A 678 -22.11 -0.94 -24.44
C ASP A 678 -22.59 -0.18 -23.17
N ARG A 679 -21.71 0.05 -22.19
CA ARG A 679 -22.01 0.82 -20.98
C ARG A 679 -21.79 2.32 -21.12
N PHE A 680 -20.61 2.74 -21.59
CA PHE A 680 -20.15 4.13 -21.49
C PHE A 680 -20.23 4.90 -22.80
N ALA A 681 -20.62 4.26 -23.91
CA ALA A 681 -20.77 4.86 -25.23
C ALA A 681 -19.53 5.61 -25.75
N ARG A 682 -18.33 5.20 -25.31
CA ARG A 682 -17.03 5.70 -25.78
C ARG A 682 -16.02 4.56 -25.87
N ALA A 683 -14.95 4.78 -26.61
CA ALA A 683 -13.81 3.87 -26.61
C ALA A 683 -13.17 3.82 -25.21
N PRO A 684 -12.84 2.62 -24.69
CA PRO A 684 -11.99 2.51 -23.50
C PRO A 684 -10.57 2.94 -23.83
N ILE A 685 -9.82 3.37 -22.82
CA ILE A 685 -8.37 3.41 -22.91
C ILE A 685 -7.83 2.04 -22.54
N VAL A 686 -7.00 1.47 -23.41
CA VAL A 686 -6.48 0.09 -23.29
C VAL A 686 -5.00 0.08 -22.86
N PRO A 687 -4.49 -1.03 -22.30
CA PRO A 687 -3.09 -1.18 -21.94
C PRO A 687 -2.16 -0.92 -23.12
N ARG A 688 -1.06 -0.23 -22.81
CA ARG A 688 0.05 0.05 -23.74
C ARG A 688 1.36 -0.32 -23.07
N TYR A 689 2.45 -0.38 -23.83
CA TYR A 689 3.76 -0.74 -23.28
C TYR A 689 4.82 0.31 -23.64
N LEU A 690 5.92 0.31 -22.88
CA LEU A 690 7.13 1.06 -23.18
C LEU A 690 8.19 0.07 -23.68
N GLU A 691 8.87 0.41 -24.76
CA GLU A 691 10.01 -0.38 -25.24
C GLU A 691 11.15 -0.34 -24.21
N ARG A 692 11.73 -1.51 -23.93
CA ARG A 692 12.82 -1.66 -22.94
C ARG A 692 14.02 -0.83 -23.42
N ARG A 693 14.57 0.01 -22.54
CA ARG A 693 15.80 0.77 -22.81
C ARG A 693 17.01 -0.13 -22.93
#